data_AF-A0A0C2SMF2-F1
#
_entry.id   AF-A0A0C2SMF2-F1
#
_cell.length_a   1.000
_cell.length_b   1.000
_cell.length_c   1.000
_cell.angle_alpha   90.00
_cell.angle_beta   90.00
_cell.angle_gamma   90.00
#
_symmetry.space_group_name_H-M   'P 1'
#
loop_
_entity.id
_entity.type
_entity.pdbx_description
1 polymer ?
#
loop_
_entity_poly.entity_id
_entity_poly.type
_entity_poly.pdbx_seq_one_letter_code
_entity_poly.pdbx_strand_id
1 'polypeptide(L)'
;MIFRYQLKHPQTATFPNKSSLSATNGVAQIMVSVVLAIGLGLATSLFALSSQKNFLGGYAVYAVLFLFSCISLFFAVRLPPQVWDENEAHVAERLATVWGNAPLHPTGLQPNLRRFRGLLWTLDETGDSPTALSTLSDNPLPRPPPQEYRNEILSTIENHPHLFRIITPINITSFQRLLQSHPNRLFVDSVLIGLREGFWPFANTHSDIYPLTYDASIRPPKNAAKRQFLIDQCNAEMACGRFSDSFGTDLLPGMYSMPIHSVPKPGTSKLRLVVDHSASDYSLNSMISRGNIAGARFDSIKDLVASLIQFRREHGPVKLVLFKSDVSAAYRRLPMHPLWQVKQIITVEGLRHVDRCNSFGNRASQRLWVSFMALVTWIAIFVKNLDHLKLYTDDCYSFERATDFENYKPYDISLPAKQVRLLELWDEIGVPHEVRKQVWGETLVIIGFLVDPNAMTVTIPTAKLEELLLDIRSFCFPPNKSRQQTLRSFMQMAGSMEWTLNVFPLLAPGLCALREKINSKEKPDALIWIDTTIRFELSWFANHARRLSGIHIMESIAWQPSEADCVVFCEASLSGLGCYFPAALRGFQVAPPSSAPKDNIYLQALCVCWAIHIAHRLSLGGRLLFFTNNENTVAMFNRLYTPSAVYNPILLSAVDILVLESFAIQVMSVSGSENSIAGSLARWRNAYLHSHHPEVTITATEPLPTLPSPPRDSLGWLSC
;
A
#
# COMPACT_ATOMS: atom_id res chain seq x y z
N MET A 1 3.45 -17.05 3.09
CA MET A 1 2.62 -17.35 1.89
C MET A 1 2.06 -16.08 1.22
N ILE A 2 1.92 -14.97 1.96
CA ILE A 2 1.58 -13.62 1.45
C ILE A 2 2.69 -13.03 0.55
N PHE A 3 3.97 -13.37 0.80
CA PHE A 3 5.11 -12.91 -0.01
C PHE A 3 5.18 -13.41 -1.47
N ARG A 4 4.42 -14.45 -1.85
CA ARG A 4 4.47 -14.98 -3.23
C ARG A 4 3.69 -14.14 -4.25
N TYR A 5 2.80 -13.24 -3.82
CA TYR A 5 1.91 -12.52 -4.74
C TYR A 5 2.44 -11.13 -5.16
N GLN A 6 3.22 -10.45 -4.31
CA GLN A 6 3.81 -9.15 -4.66
C GLN A 6 4.89 -9.23 -5.75
N LEU A 7 5.46 -10.41 -6.00
CA LEU A 7 6.52 -10.61 -7.00
C LEU A 7 6.02 -10.93 -8.41
N LYS A 8 4.73 -11.30 -8.61
CA LYS A 8 4.22 -11.73 -9.94
C LYS A 8 3.20 -10.80 -10.60
N HIS A 9 2.55 -9.88 -9.86
CA HIS A 9 1.60 -8.93 -10.46
C HIS A 9 1.65 -7.57 -9.74
N PRO A 10 2.29 -6.52 -10.31
CA PRO A 10 2.00 -5.17 -9.88
C PRO A 10 0.53 -4.90 -10.22
N GLN A 11 -0.33 -4.80 -9.21
CA GLN A 11 -1.71 -4.35 -9.40
C GLN A 11 -1.66 -2.91 -9.90
N THR A 12 -1.79 -2.74 -11.21
CA THR A 12 -2.13 -1.47 -11.84
C THR A 12 -3.62 -1.23 -11.60
N ALA A 13 -3.94 -0.64 -10.45
CA ALA A 13 -5.20 0.09 -10.30
C ALA A 13 -4.92 1.51 -10.82
N THR A 14 -5.11 1.71 -12.12
CA THR A 14 -5.25 3.04 -12.72
C THR A 14 -6.59 3.60 -12.25
N PHE A 15 -6.56 4.55 -11.31
CA PHE A 15 -7.68 5.46 -11.09
C PHE A 15 -7.43 6.74 -11.90
N PRO A 16 -8.26 7.07 -12.91
CA PRO A 16 -8.21 8.36 -13.55
C PRO A 16 -8.93 9.37 -12.63
N ASN A 17 -8.19 10.19 -11.90
CA ASN A 17 -8.80 11.21 -11.05
C ASN A 17 -8.85 12.56 -11.79
N LYS A 18 -9.98 12.82 -12.48
CA LYS A 18 -10.39 14.16 -12.96
C LYS A 18 -11.14 14.95 -11.88
N SER A 19 -10.91 14.66 -10.60
CA SER A 19 -11.80 15.09 -9.51
C SER A 19 -11.60 16.52 -9.03
N SER A 20 -10.47 17.19 -9.25
CA SER A 20 -10.35 18.60 -8.84
C SER A 20 -11.14 19.52 -9.78
N LEU A 21 -11.13 19.25 -11.09
CA LEU A 21 -12.00 19.94 -12.05
C LEU A 21 -13.44 19.44 -11.99
N SER A 22 -13.69 18.15 -11.75
CA SER A 22 -15.07 17.62 -11.65
C SER A 22 -15.75 17.91 -10.31
N ALA A 23 -15.02 18.11 -9.20
CA ALA A 23 -15.60 18.50 -7.92
C ALA A 23 -15.89 20.00 -7.90
N THR A 24 -15.02 20.83 -8.47
CA THR A 24 -15.29 22.27 -8.61
C THR A 24 -16.42 22.51 -9.63
N ASN A 25 -16.37 21.83 -10.79
CA ASN A 25 -17.50 21.82 -11.73
C ASN A 25 -18.72 21.11 -11.16
N GLY A 26 -18.56 20.12 -10.28
CA GLY A 26 -19.64 19.37 -9.66
C GLY A 26 -20.36 20.18 -8.59
N VAL A 27 -19.65 20.93 -7.75
CA VAL A 27 -20.23 21.87 -6.78
C VAL A 27 -20.86 23.05 -7.51
N ALA A 28 -20.21 23.57 -8.56
CA ALA A 28 -20.81 24.60 -9.41
C ALA A 28 -22.07 24.08 -10.13
N GLN A 29 -22.05 22.86 -10.66
CA GLN A 29 -23.21 22.23 -11.30
C GLN A 29 -24.31 21.92 -10.27
N ILE A 30 -23.99 21.45 -9.07
CA ILE A 30 -24.96 21.22 -7.99
C ILE A 30 -25.59 22.55 -7.57
N MET A 31 -24.80 23.61 -7.38
CA MET A 31 -25.33 24.95 -7.07
C MET A 31 -26.20 25.48 -8.21
N VAL A 32 -25.77 25.36 -9.46
CA VAL A 32 -26.57 25.76 -10.64
C VAL A 32 -27.84 24.92 -10.75
N SER A 33 -27.79 23.61 -10.50
CA SER A 33 -28.97 22.73 -10.52
C SER A 33 -29.92 23.01 -9.36
N VAL A 34 -29.43 23.32 -8.16
CA VAL A 34 -30.25 23.74 -7.01
C VAL A 34 -30.90 25.08 -7.28
N VAL A 35 -30.15 26.05 -7.82
CA VAL A 35 -30.67 27.37 -8.21
C VAL A 35 -31.68 27.26 -9.34
N LEU A 36 -31.47 26.37 -10.33
CA LEU A 36 -32.43 26.14 -11.41
C LEU A 36 -33.69 25.42 -10.91
N ALA A 37 -33.55 24.41 -10.04
CA ALA A 37 -34.67 23.65 -9.50
C ALA A 37 -35.55 24.47 -8.56
N ILE A 38 -34.93 25.22 -7.64
CA ILE A 38 -35.64 26.08 -6.69
C ILE A 38 -36.11 27.36 -7.38
N GLY A 39 -35.31 27.94 -8.27
CA GLY A 39 -35.58 29.19 -8.97
C GLY A 39 -36.78 29.11 -9.92
N LEU A 40 -36.90 28.04 -10.73
CA LEU A 40 -38.08 27.86 -11.60
C LEU A 40 -39.36 27.63 -10.77
N GLY A 41 -39.27 26.85 -9.69
CA GLY A 41 -40.41 26.56 -8.81
C GLY A 41 -40.89 27.79 -8.02
N LEU A 42 -39.96 28.60 -7.50
CA LEU A 42 -40.28 29.84 -6.82
C LEU A 42 -40.82 30.89 -7.78
N ALA A 43 -40.24 31.07 -8.97
CA ALA A 43 -40.70 32.05 -9.95
C ALA A 43 -42.12 31.76 -10.44
N THR A 44 -42.45 30.49 -10.71
CA THR A 44 -43.80 30.08 -11.12
C THR A 44 -44.81 30.22 -9.99
N SER A 45 -44.44 29.87 -8.76
CA SER A 45 -45.31 30.03 -7.58
C SER A 45 -45.54 31.50 -7.21
N LEU A 46 -44.50 32.34 -7.28
CA LEU A 46 -44.57 33.78 -7.08
C LEU A 46 -45.41 34.45 -8.19
N PHE A 47 -45.35 33.96 -9.43
CA PHE A 47 -46.16 34.46 -10.54
C PHE A 47 -47.63 34.14 -10.36
N ALA A 48 -47.94 32.89 -10.01
CA ALA A 48 -49.29 32.49 -9.68
C ALA A 48 -49.86 33.32 -8.51
N LEU A 49 -49.07 33.51 -7.44
CA LEU A 49 -49.47 34.31 -6.28
C LEU A 49 -49.65 35.80 -6.61
N SER A 50 -48.72 36.38 -7.38
CA SER A 50 -48.74 37.80 -7.78
C SER A 50 -49.94 38.10 -8.69
N SER A 51 -50.26 37.19 -9.60
CA SER A 51 -51.42 37.29 -10.49
C SER A 51 -52.73 37.13 -9.71
N GLN A 52 -52.82 36.13 -8.83
CA GLN A 52 -54.04 35.83 -8.06
C GLN A 52 -54.40 36.92 -7.04
N LYS A 53 -53.40 37.54 -6.41
CA LYS A 53 -53.59 38.62 -5.40
C LYS A 53 -53.49 40.03 -6.00
N ASN A 54 -53.26 40.13 -7.32
CA ASN A 54 -53.07 41.37 -8.07
C ASN A 54 -51.99 42.31 -7.48
N PHE A 55 -50.94 41.72 -6.91
CA PHE A 55 -49.82 42.50 -6.40
C PHE A 55 -49.06 43.12 -7.57
N LEU A 56 -48.89 44.45 -7.55
CA LEU A 56 -48.18 45.20 -8.59
C LEU A 56 -48.72 44.92 -10.01
N GLY A 57 -50.04 44.77 -10.15
CA GLY A 57 -50.67 44.47 -11.44
C GLY A 57 -50.28 43.10 -12.03
N GLY A 58 -49.86 42.15 -11.18
CA GLY A 58 -49.38 40.84 -11.60
C GLY A 58 -47.86 40.75 -11.83
N TYR A 59 -47.13 41.87 -11.72
CA TYR A 59 -45.69 41.94 -12.02
C TYR A 59 -44.79 41.88 -10.78
N ALA A 60 -45.31 41.64 -9.58
CA ALA A 60 -44.51 41.66 -8.33
C ALA A 60 -43.34 40.65 -8.36
N VAL A 61 -43.45 39.57 -9.13
CA VAL A 61 -42.36 38.60 -9.36
C VAL A 61 -41.10 39.26 -9.88
N TYR A 62 -41.23 40.18 -10.83
CA TYR A 62 -40.08 40.82 -11.45
C TYR A 62 -39.36 41.74 -10.46
N ALA A 63 -40.09 42.39 -9.56
CA ALA A 63 -39.51 43.20 -8.48
C ALA A 63 -38.72 42.34 -7.48
N VAL A 64 -39.26 41.16 -7.11
CA VAL A 64 -38.58 40.22 -6.21
C VAL A 64 -37.33 39.63 -6.87
N LEU A 65 -37.42 39.20 -8.13
CA LEU A 65 -36.27 38.69 -8.88
C LEU A 65 -35.19 39.77 -9.09
N PHE A 66 -35.59 41.02 -9.33
CA PHE A 66 -34.67 42.15 -9.40
C PHE A 66 -33.93 42.37 -8.08
N LEU A 67 -34.64 42.31 -6.94
CA LEU A 67 -34.04 42.42 -5.61
C LEU A 67 -33.02 41.31 -5.35
N PHE A 68 -33.34 40.06 -5.69
CA PHE A 68 -32.40 38.94 -5.55
C PHE A 68 -31.16 39.09 -6.43
N SER A 69 -31.32 39.60 -7.66
CA SER A 69 -30.20 39.91 -8.54
C SER A 69 -29.29 41.00 -7.96
N CYS A 70 -29.87 42.06 -7.40
CA CYS A 70 -29.10 43.12 -6.72
C CYS A 70 -28.36 42.60 -5.49
N ILE A 71 -28.98 41.75 -4.67
CA ILE A 71 -28.35 41.11 -3.50
C ILE A 71 -27.19 40.21 -3.94
N SER A 72 -27.39 39.43 -5.00
CA SER A 72 -26.36 38.55 -5.55
C SER A 72 -25.16 39.35 -6.07
N LEU A 73 -25.41 40.47 -6.77
CA LEU A 73 -24.36 41.40 -7.20
C LEU A 73 -23.61 42.01 -6.01
N PHE A 74 -24.33 42.39 -4.95
CA PHE A 74 -23.73 42.93 -3.73
C PHE A 74 -22.78 41.94 -3.05
N PHE A 75 -23.15 40.66 -2.97
CA PHE A 75 -22.26 39.60 -2.47
C PHE A 75 -21.08 39.33 -3.42
N ALA A 76 -21.31 39.35 -4.73
CA ALA A 76 -20.26 39.16 -5.73
C ALA A 76 -19.17 40.25 -5.64
N VAL A 77 -19.56 41.50 -5.42
CA VAL A 77 -18.65 42.65 -5.24
C VAL A 77 -17.94 42.62 -3.87
N ARG A 78 -18.45 41.86 -2.89
CA ARG A 78 -17.87 41.70 -1.55
C ARG A 78 -16.90 40.50 -1.45
N LEU A 79 -16.78 39.68 -2.49
CA LEU A 79 -15.76 38.63 -2.53
C LEU A 79 -14.37 39.28 -2.64
N PRO A 80 -13.39 38.88 -1.81
CA PRO A 80 -12.07 39.50 -1.82
C PRO A 80 -11.38 39.27 -3.18
N PRO A 81 -10.97 40.34 -3.90
CA PRO A 81 -10.28 40.21 -5.18
C PRO A 81 -8.84 39.67 -5.04
N GLN A 82 -8.23 39.72 -3.86
CA GLN A 82 -6.77 39.65 -3.70
C GLN A 82 -6.16 38.29 -3.37
N VAL A 83 -6.93 37.23 -3.11
CA VAL A 83 -6.34 35.92 -2.72
C VAL A 83 -5.77 35.15 -3.93
N TRP A 84 -6.14 35.55 -5.14
CA TRP A 84 -5.85 34.81 -6.38
C TRP A 84 -4.77 35.53 -7.20
N ASP A 85 -4.78 36.87 -7.24
CA ASP A 85 -3.83 37.67 -8.03
C ASP A 85 -2.37 37.60 -7.51
N GLU A 86 -2.14 37.55 -6.20
CA GLU A 86 -0.77 37.48 -5.63
C GLU A 86 -0.10 36.12 -5.89
N ASN A 87 -0.88 35.03 -5.83
CA ASN A 87 -0.39 33.69 -6.16
C ASN A 87 -0.15 33.52 -7.66
N GLU A 88 -1.04 34.04 -8.51
CA GLU A 88 -0.87 33.96 -9.97
C GLU A 88 0.31 34.78 -10.47
N ALA A 89 0.52 35.99 -9.95
CA ALA A 89 1.67 36.82 -10.29
C ALA A 89 2.99 36.16 -9.84
N HIS A 90 3.04 35.62 -8.63
CA HIS A 90 4.23 34.92 -8.12
C HIS A 90 4.53 33.63 -8.89
N VAL A 91 3.49 32.87 -9.27
CA VAL A 91 3.62 31.69 -10.13
C VAL A 91 4.09 32.10 -11.53
N ALA A 92 3.56 33.18 -12.11
CA ALA A 92 3.96 33.67 -13.43
C ALA A 92 5.42 34.15 -13.44
N GLU A 93 5.86 34.89 -12.42
CA GLU A 93 7.25 35.32 -12.25
C GLU A 93 8.22 34.13 -12.09
N ARG A 94 7.83 33.13 -11.28
CA ARG A 94 8.61 31.90 -11.10
C ARG A 94 8.69 31.09 -12.38
N LEU A 95 7.58 30.96 -13.11
CA LEU A 95 7.57 30.30 -14.42
C LEU A 95 8.44 31.05 -15.42
N ALA A 96 8.40 32.38 -15.47
CA ALA A 96 9.28 33.17 -16.33
C ALA A 96 10.77 32.97 -15.98
N THR A 97 11.10 32.86 -14.70
CA THR A 97 12.50 32.68 -14.24
C THR A 97 13.03 31.28 -14.53
N VAL A 98 12.26 30.24 -14.22
CA VAL A 98 12.70 28.84 -14.34
C VAL A 98 12.54 28.33 -15.77
N TRP A 99 11.48 28.75 -16.44
CA TRP A 99 11.08 28.24 -17.75
C TRP A 99 11.22 29.25 -18.90
N GLY A 100 11.53 30.52 -18.65
CA GLY A 100 11.52 31.55 -19.71
C GLY A 100 12.43 31.25 -20.90
N ASN A 101 13.51 30.50 -20.67
CA ASN A 101 14.45 30.06 -21.71
C ASN A 101 14.30 28.56 -22.05
N ALA A 102 13.28 27.90 -21.52
CA ALA A 102 13.01 26.50 -21.79
C ALA A 102 12.31 26.37 -23.15
N PRO A 103 12.65 25.36 -23.95
CA PRO A 103 12.03 25.14 -25.25
C PRO A 103 10.54 24.76 -25.18
N LEU A 104 9.99 24.45 -23.99
CA LEU A 104 8.58 24.12 -23.75
C LEU A 104 8.13 24.44 -22.32
N HIS A 105 6.82 24.55 -22.13
CA HIS A 105 6.15 24.67 -20.83
C HIS A 105 5.07 23.58 -20.61
N PRO A 106 5.41 22.28 -20.47
CA PRO A 106 4.42 21.26 -20.19
C PRO A 106 4.08 21.25 -18.68
N THR A 107 3.27 22.20 -18.24
CA THR A 107 2.97 22.45 -16.82
C THR A 107 1.94 21.49 -16.21
N GLY A 108 1.20 20.73 -17.04
CA GLY A 108 0.06 19.90 -16.61
C GLY A 108 0.27 18.38 -16.64
N LEU A 109 1.49 17.88 -16.79
CA LEU A 109 1.76 16.43 -16.86
C LEU A 109 1.89 15.83 -15.46
N GLN A 110 1.05 14.84 -15.13
CA GLN A 110 1.22 14.04 -13.92
C GLN A 110 2.30 12.96 -14.12
N PRO A 111 3.41 12.99 -13.36
CA PRO A 111 4.45 12.00 -13.51
C PRO A 111 4.04 10.69 -12.83
N ASN A 112 4.16 9.56 -13.54
CA ASN A 112 3.91 8.23 -12.99
C ASN A 112 5.12 7.75 -12.18
N LEU A 113 5.30 8.27 -10.97
CA LEU A 113 6.46 8.01 -10.11
C LEU A 113 6.33 6.69 -9.33
N ARG A 114 6.33 5.57 -10.05
CA ARG A 114 6.20 4.21 -9.47
C ARG A 114 7.25 3.88 -8.42
N ARG A 115 8.42 4.54 -8.46
CA ARG A 115 9.51 4.37 -7.49
C ARG A 115 9.09 4.67 -6.04
N PHE A 116 8.11 5.54 -5.83
CA PHE A 116 7.58 5.85 -4.49
C PHE A 116 6.59 4.80 -3.99
N ARG A 117 6.25 3.77 -4.77
CA ARG A 117 5.38 2.66 -4.35
C ARG A 117 4.00 3.11 -3.82
N GLY A 118 3.51 4.25 -4.32
CA GLY A 118 2.26 4.86 -3.86
C GLY A 118 2.42 5.75 -2.61
N LEU A 119 3.62 5.92 -2.07
CA LEU A 119 3.96 6.78 -0.92
C LEU A 119 4.32 8.20 -1.37
N LEU A 120 3.57 8.69 -2.35
CA LEU A 120 3.59 10.07 -2.77
C LEU A 120 2.16 10.58 -2.58
N TRP A 121 2.00 11.65 -1.82
CA TRP A 121 0.70 12.20 -1.43
C TRP A 121 0.46 13.54 -2.10
N THR A 122 -0.79 13.92 -2.30
CA THR A 122 -1.14 15.31 -2.66
C THR A 122 -1.52 16.11 -1.41
N LEU A 123 -1.57 17.43 -1.51
CA LEU A 123 -2.12 18.25 -0.43
C LEU A 123 -3.63 18.05 -0.26
N ASP A 124 -4.30 17.53 -1.28
CA ASP A 124 -5.75 17.28 -1.33
C ASP A 124 -6.13 15.84 -0.98
N GLU A 125 -5.23 15.07 -0.36
CA GLU A 125 -5.53 13.70 0.04
C GLU A 125 -6.76 13.65 0.94
N THR A 126 -7.55 12.58 0.76
CA THR A 126 -8.65 12.20 1.63
C THR A 126 -8.23 11.00 2.46
N GLY A 127 -8.47 11.09 3.76
CA GLY A 127 -8.15 10.09 4.77
C GLY A 127 -9.12 8.92 4.81
N ASP A 128 -9.59 8.48 3.65
CA ASP A 128 -10.56 7.41 3.51
C ASP A 128 -9.98 6.06 3.97
N SER A 129 -10.84 5.11 4.33
CA SER A 129 -10.46 3.72 4.56
C SER A 129 -10.84 2.91 3.31
N PRO A 130 -9.88 2.53 2.44
CA PRO A 130 -10.13 1.57 1.36
C PRO A 130 -10.82 0.30 1.83
N THR A 131 -10.54 -0.14 3.05
CA THR A 131 -11.14 -1.34 3.65
C THR A 131 -12.62 -1.15 3.98
N ALA A 132 -12.99 -0.04 4.61
CA ALA A 132 -14.39 0.27 4.88
C ALA A 132 -15.16 0.58 3.58
N LEU A 133 -14.56 1.31 2.64
CA LEU A 133 -15.21 1.66 1.38
C LEU A 133 -15.40 0.44 0.46
N SER A 134 -14.56 -0.60 0.56
CA SER A 134 -14.73 -1.79 -0.29
C SER A 134 -16.07 -2.48 -0.03
N THR A 135 -16.63 -2.40 1.18
CA THR A 135 -17.91 -3.03 1.52
C THR A 135 -19.07 -2.51 0.69
N LEU A 136 -18.97 -1.29 0.15
CA LEU A 136 -19.98 -0.66 -0.70
C LEU A 136 -20.13 -1.36 -2.06
N SER A 137 -19.11 -2.10 -2.50
CA SER A 137 -19.04 -2.73 -3.82
C SER A 137 -18.60 -4.20 -3.80
N ASP A 138 -18.21 -4.71 -2.63
CA ASP A 138 -17.81 -6.10 -2.47
C ASP A 138 -18.97 -7.05 -2.83
N ASN A 139 -18.65 -8.11 -3.58
CA ASN A 139 -19.61 -9.15 -3.90
C ASN A 139 -20.01 -9.92 -2.64
N PRO A 140 -21.25 -10.43 -2.56
CA PRO A 140 -21.69 -11.33 -1.50
C PRO A 140 -20.73 -12.50 -1.29
N LEU A 141 -20.50 -12.86 -0.03
CA LEU A 141 -19.75 -14.06 0.30
C LEU A 141 -20.51 -15.30 -0.17
N PRO A 142 -19.80 -16.34 -0.65
CA PRO A 142 -20.42 -17.49 -1.25
C PRO A 142 -21.13 -18.35 -0.19
N ARG A 143 -22.15 -19.05 -0.66
CA ARG A 143 -22.76 -20.18 0.04
C ARG A 143 -22.23 -21.49 -0.54
N PRO A 144 -22.36 -22.63 0.17
CA PRO A 144 -22.09 -23.92 -0.43
C PRO A 144 -23.02 -24.10 -1.66
N PRO A 145 -22.49 -24.35 -2.86
CA PRO A 145 -23.33 -24.59 -4.01
C PRO A 145 -24.08 -25.93 -3.88
N PRO A 146 -25.21 -26.14 -4.60
CA PRO A 146 -26.07 -27.31 -4.44
C PRO A 146 -25.35 -28.66 -4.52
N GLN A 147 -24.27 -28.73 -5.30
CA GLN A 147 -23.47 -29.94 -5.46
C GLN A 147 -22.82 -30.38 -4.12
N GLU A 148 -22.47 -29.46 -3.23
CA GLU A 148 -21.80 -29.78 -1.94
C GLU A 148 -22.69 -30.56 -0.96
N TYR A 149 -24.00 -30.61 -1.19
CA TYR A 149 -24.97 -31.31 -0.36
C TYR A 149 -25.05 -32.80 -0.72
N ARG A 150 -23.93 -33.51 -0.57
CA ARG A 150 -23.86 -34.96 -0.86
C ARG A 150 -24.44 -35.79 0.29
N ASN A 151 -25.16 -36.85 -0.03
CA ASN A 151 -25.84 -37.72 0.93
C ASN A 151 -24.89 -38.29 2.00
N GLU A 152 -23.65 -38.65 1.64
CA GLU A 152 -22.66 -39.21 2.57
C GLU A 152 -22.20 -38.17 3.61
N ILE A 153 -22.05 -36.92 3.20
CA ILE A 153 -21.70 -35.80 4.09
C ILE A 153 -22.89 -35.44 4.97
N LEU A 154 -24.08 -35.33 4.37
CA LEU A 154 -25.31 -35.00 5.10
C LEU A 154 -25.62 -36.06 6.16
N SER A 155 -25.52 -37.34 5.82
CA SER A 155 -25.70 -38.44 6.77
C SER A 155 -24.69 -38.36 7.93
N THR A 156 -23.44 -37.99 7.65
CA THR A 156 -22.42 -37.80 8.71
C THR A 156 -22.82 -36.67 9.66
N ILE A 157 -23.31 -35.54 9.13
CA ILE A 157 -23.75 -34.38 9.92
C ILE A 157 -25.02 -34.70 10.72
N GLU A 158 -26.03 -35.31 10.10
CA GLU A 158 -27.31 -35.65 10.70
C GLU A 158 -27.19 -36.69 11.81
N ASN A 159 -26.27 -37.67 11.66
CA ASN A 159 -26.01 -38.68 12.68
C ASN A 159 -25.13 -38.15 13.83
N HIS A 160 -24.37 -37.06 13.61
CA HIS A 160 -23.46 -36.50 14.61
C HIS A 160 -23.61 -34.97 14.79
N PRO A 161 -24.83 -34.44 15.03
CA PRO A 161 -25.09 -33.00 15.03
C PRO A 161 -24.33 -32.28 16.16
N HIS A 162 -24.00 -32.99 17.24
CA HIS A 162 -23.20 -32.46 18.34
C HIS A 162 -21.77 -32.06 17.92
N LEU A 163 -21.22 -32.63 16.85
CA LEU A 163 -19.90 -32.28 16.33
C LEU A 163 -19.93 -30.97 15.53
N PHE A 164 -21.04 -30.69 14.83
CA PHE A 164 -21.14 -29.63 13.82
C PHE A 164 -21.95 -28.42 14.28
N ARG A 165 -21.42 -27.66 15.24
CA ARG A 165 -22.11 -26.48 15.81
C ARG A 165 -21.61 -25.18 15.20
N ILE A 166 -22.51 -24.21 15.07
CA ILE A 166 -22.16 -22.82 14.77
C ILE A 166 -21.87 -22.10 16.07
N ILE A 167 -20.62 -21.70 16.28
CA ILE A 167 -20.16 -21.02 17.49
C ILE A 167 -19.54 -19.68 17.10
N THR A 168 -20.10 -18.59 17.62
CA THR A 168 -19.54 -17.25 17.47
C THR A 168 -19.85 -16.40 18.71
N PRO A 169 -18.89 -15.59 19.19
CA PRO A 169 -19.17 -14.62 20.25
C PRO A 169 -19.86 -13.35 19.70
N ILE A 170 -19.97 -13.21 18.38
CA ILE A 170 -20.53 -12.02 17.76
C ILE A 170 -22.03 -11.92 18.05
N ASN A 171 -22.44 -10.80 18.62
CA ASN A 171 -23.83 -10.40 18.78
C ASN A 171 -24.40 -10.00 17.41
N ILE A 172 -24.95 -11.00 16.71
CA ILE A 172 -25.51 -10.85 15.35
C ILE A 172 -26.64 -9.81 15.33
N THR A 173 -27.44 -9.71 16.39
CA THR A 173 -28.54 -8.76 16.50
C THR A 173 -28.04 -7.32 16.51
N SER A 174 -27.06 -7.01 17.39
CA SER A 174 -26.44 -5.68 17.41
C SER A 174 -25.74 -5.37 16.10
N PHE A 175 -24.98 -6.33 15.55
CA PHE A 175 -24.27 -6.16 14.28
C PHE A 175 -25.22 -5.86 13.12
N GLN A 176 -26.33 -6.60 13.00
CA GLN A 176 -27.35 -6.36 11.99
C GLN A 176 -28.00 -4.98 12.16
N ARG A 177 -28.35 -4.59 13.39
CA ARG A 177 -28.97 -3.28 13.67
C ARG A 177 -28.05 -2.14 13.24
N LEU A 178 -26.76 -2.22 13.58
CA LEU A 178 -25.77 -1.21 13.22
C LEU A 178 -25.53 -1.12 11.70
N LEU A 179 -25.79 -2.19 10.95
CA LEU A 179 -25.67 -2.22 9.49
C LEU A 179 -26.98 -1.92 8.74
N GLN A 180 -28.05 -1.49 9.43
CA GLN A 180 -29.35 -1.27 8.79
C GLN A 180 -29.28 -0.25 7.64
N SER A 181 -28.48 0.82 7.80
CA SER A 181 -28.28 1.88 6.81
C SER A 181 -27.23 1.56 5.74
N HIS A 182 -26.56 0.40 5.79
CA HIS A 182 -25.52 0.06 4.84
C HIS A 182 -26.11 -0.16 3.43
N PRO A 183 -25.60 0.48 2.37
CA PRO A 183 -26.23 0.45 1.05
C PRO A 183 -26.09 -0.90 0.34
N ASN A 184 -24.95 -1.58 0.48
CA ASN A 184 -24.75 -2.92 -0.09
C ASN A 184 -25.38 -4.01 0.80
N ARG A 185 -26.71 -4.17 0.69
CA ARG A 185 -27.46 -5.16 1.47
C ARG A 185 -27.05 -6.59 1.17
N LEU A 186 -26.81 -6.93 -0.11
CA LEU A 186 -26.45 -8.30 -0.50
C LEU A 186 -25.16 -8.77 0.18
N PHE A 187 -24.15 -7.90 0.26
CA PHE A 187 -22.91 -8.21 0.97
C PHE A 187 -23.13 -8.35 2.48
N VAL A 188 -23.82 -7.40 3.10
CA VAL A 188 -24.16 -7.45 4.53
C VAL A 188 -24.92 -8.72 4.89
N ASP A 189 -25.96 -9.04 4.14
CA ASP A 189 -26.81 -10.20 4.39
C ASP A 189 -26.00 -11.50 4.24
N SER A 190 -25.06 -11.57 3.29
CA SER A 190 -24.16 -12.73 3.15
C SER A 190 -23.25 -12.94 4.36
N VAL A 191 -22.75 -11.85 4.99
CA VAL A 191 -21.94 -11.93 6.21
C VAL A 191 -22.80 -12.33 7.41
N LEU A 192 -24.02 -11.78 7.53
CA LEU A 192 -24.97 -12.16 8.58
C LEU A 192 -25.36 -13.63 8.49
N ILE A 193 -25.62 -14.14 7.28
CA ILE A 193 -25.87 -15.56 7.02
C ILE A 193 -24.65 -16.39 7.41
N GLY A 194 -23.44 -15.95 7.04
CA GLY A 194 -22.19 -16.61 7.45
C GLY A 194 -22.01 -16.70 8.97
N LEU A 195 -22.44 -15.69 9.72
CA LEU A 195 -22.40 -15.71 11.20
C LEU A 195 -23.46 -16.66 11.79
N ARG A 196 -24.63 -16.79 11.17
CA ARG A 196 -25.75 -17.63 11.65
C ARG A 196 -25.63 -19.10 11.31
N GLU A 197 -25.16 -19.38 10.10
CA GLU A 197 -25.17 -20.71 9.50
C GLU A 197 -23.75 -21.22 9.19
N GLY A 198 -22.74 -20.39 9.40
CA GLY A 198 -21.34 -20.68 9.12
C GLY A 198 -20.90 -20.22 7.73
N PHE A 199 -19.64 -19.79 7.63
CA PHE A 199 -19.03 -19.30 6.39
C PHE A 199 -18.58 -20.45 5.48
N TRP A 200 -18.79 -20.30 4.17
CA TRP A 200 -18.21 -21.17 3.16
C TRP A 200 -16.89 -20.56 2.61
N PRO A 201 -15.78 -21.32 2.52
CA PRO A 201 -14.47 -20.77 2.21
C PRO A 201 -14.19 -20.72 0.70
N PHE A 202 -15.19 -20.45 -0.13
CA PHE A 202 -15.03 -20.40 -1.60
C PHE A 202 -14.51 -21.71 -2.20
N ALA A 203 -14.69 -22.83 -1.49
CA ALA A 203 -14.22 -24.13 -1.92
C ALA A 203 -15.11 -24.70 -3.02
N ASN A 204 -14.47 -25.43 -3.94
CA ASN A 204 -15.13 -26.39 -4.81
C ASN A 204 -14.53 -27.76 -4.48
N THR A 205 -15.32 -28.61 -3.85
CA THR A 205 -14.87 -29.95 -3.43
C THR A 205 -15.23 -31.03 -4.45
N HIS A 206 -15.88 -30.64 -5.55
CA HIS A 206 -16.29 -31.50 -6.66
C HIS A 206 -15.15 -31.65 -7.65
N SER A 207 -14.37 -32.70 -7.45
CA SER A 207 -13.46 -33.20 -8.47
C SER A 207 -13.26 -34.69 -8.24
N ASP A 208 -13.28 -35.48 -9.31
CA ASP A 208 -13.09 -36.94 -9.26
C ASP A 208 -11.71 -37.34 -8.68
N ILE A 209 -10.77 -36.39 -8.61
CA ILE A 209 -9.46 -36.59 -8.01
C ILE A 209 -9.49 -36.57 -6.48
N TYR A 210 -10.51 -35.98 -5.84
CA TYR A 210 -10.57 -35.86 -4.39
C TYR A 210 -11.29 -37.06 -3.77
N PRO A 211 -10.63 -37.82 -2.87
CA PRO A 211 -11.29 -38.94 -2.19
C PRO A 211 -12.42 -38.46 -1.27
N LEU A 212 -13.37 -39.37 -0.96
CA LEU A 212 -14.47 -39.07 -0.06
C LEU A 212 -13.97 -38.65 1.34
N THR A 213 -13.08 -39.45 1.92
CA THR A 213 -12.45 -39.27 3.23
C THR A 213 -10.94 -39.32 3.07
N TYR A 214 -10.20 -38.47 3.78
CA TYR A 214 -8.74 -38.39 3.63
C TYR A 214 -8.03 -38.03 4.93
N ASP A 215 -6.98 -38.80 5.26
CA ASP A 215 -6.13 -38.54 6.42
C ASP A 215 -4.68 -38.24 6.00
N ALA A 216 -4.26 -36.99 6.20
CA ALA A 216 -2.89 -36.53 6.09
C ALA A 216 -2.34 -35.99 7.42
N SER A 217 -2.96 -36.35 8.54
CA SER A 217 -2.66 -35.78 9.86
C SER A 217 -1.29 -36.15 10.41
N ILE A 218 -0.63 -37.17 9.84
CA ILE A 218 0.65 -37.69 10.31
C ILE A 218 1.75 -36.63 10.17
N ARG A 219 2.03 -35.94 11.27
CA ARG A 219 3.18 -35.05 11.45
C ARG A 219 3.57 -35.00 12.94
N PRO A 220 4.43 -35.92 13.41
CA PRO A 220 4.74 -36.02 14.82
C PRO A 220 5.40 -34.73 15.37
N PRO A 221 5.10 -34.33 16.61
CA PRO A 221 5.75 -33.18 17.25
C PRO A 221 7.25 -33.40 17.36
N LYS A 222 8.05 -32.35 17.09
CA LYS A 222 9.52 -32.46 17.09
C LYS A 222 10.14 -32.71 18.48
N ASN A 223 9.44 -32.35 19.55
CA ASN A 223 9.91 -32.53 20.92
C ASN A 223 8.73 -32.53 21.91
N ALA A 224 9.01 -32.91 23.17
CA ALA A 224 8.02 -33.02 24.23
C ALA A 224 7.29 -31.70 24.53
N ALA A 225 8.00 -30.57 24.55
CA ALA A 225 7.39 -29.26 24.79
C ALA A 225 6.38 -28.88 23.70
N LYS A 226 6.71 -29.15 22.43
CA LYS A 226 5.80 -28.93 21.30
C LYS A 226 4.60 -29.87 21.34
N ARG A 227 4.79 -31.13 21.76
CA ARG A 227 3.69 -32.07 21.98
C ARG A 227 2.74 -31.54 23.05
N GLN A 228 3.26 -31.17 24.22
CA GLN A 228 2.46 -30.64 25.32
C GLN A 228 1.69 -29.39 24.91
N PHE A 229 2.32 -28.46 24.19
CA PHE A 229 1.65 -27.28 23.65
C PHE A 229 0.45 -27.62 22.76
N LEU A 230 0.55 -28.65 21.90
CA LEU A 230 -0.56 -29.05 21.03
C LEU A 230 -1.72 -29.64 21.84
N ILE A 231 -1.42 -30.40 22.89
CA ILE A 231 -2.42 -30.93 23.83
C ILE A 231 -3.12 -29.79 24.55
N ASP A 232 -2.36 -28.87 25.15
CA ASP A 232 -2.88 -27.72 25.89
C ASP A 232 -3.74 -26.83 24.99
N GLN A 233 -3.28 -26.59 23.75
CA GLN A 233 -4.03 -25.80 22.78
C GLN A 233 -5.32 -26.50 22.35
N CYS A 234 -5.30 -27.83 22.15
CA CYS A 234 -6.51 -28.61 21.86
C CYS A 234 -7.54 -28.46 22.99
N ASN A 235 -7.09 -28.66 24.23
CA ASN A 235 -7.94 -28.52 25.42
C ASN A 235 -8.53 -27.10 25.53
N ALA A 236 -7.73 -26.07 25.27
CA ALA A 236 -8.21 -24.68 25.27
C ALA A 236 -9.25 -24.40 24.17
N GLU A 237 -9.07 -24.95 22.96
CA GLU A 237 -10.03 -24.81 21.86
C GLU A 237 -11.33 -25.58 22.14
N MET A 238 -11.26 -26.76 22.77
CA MET A 238 -12.43 -27.53 23.22
C MET A 238 -13.18 -26.80 24.33
N ALA A 239 -12.48 -26.24 25.33
CA ALA A 239 -13.10 -25.46 26.40
C ALA A 239 -13.82 -24.20 25.86
N CYS A 240 -13.33 -23.63 24.76
CA CYS A 240 -14.00 -22.54 24.04
C CYS A 240 -15.14 -23.02 23.11
N GLY A 241 -15.39 -24.33 23.01
CA GLY A 241 -16.35 -24.94 22.09
C GLY A 241 -15.96 -24.83 20.61
N ARG A 242 -14.76 -24.33 20.28
CA ARG A 242 -14.29 -24.14 18.90
C ARG A 242 -13.85 -25.45 18.27
N PHE A 243 -13.31 -26.36 19.08
CA PHE A 243 -13.18 -27.77 18.72
C PHE A 243 -14.35 -28.56 19.34
N SER A 244 -14.76 -29.63 18.66
CA SER A 244 -15.69 -30.60 19.24
C SER A 244 -15.02 -31.45 20.30
N ASP A 245 -15.84 -32.13 21.11
CA ASP A 245 -15.41 -33.31 21.85
C ASP A 245 -14.84 -34.35 20.88
N SER A 246 -13.99 -35.24 21.39
CA SER A 246 -13.44 -36.32 20.58
C SER A 246 -14.56 -37.24 20.11
N PHE A 247 -14.51 -37.62 18.84
CA PHE A 247 -15.40 -38.65 18.26
C PHE A 247 -14.67 -39.98 18.03
N GLY A 248 -13.50 -40.15 18.65
CA GLY A 248 -12.68 -41.36 18.57
C GLY A 248 -11.48 -41.23 17.66
N THR A 249 -10.99 -42.37 17.17
CA THR A 249 -9.76 -42.49 16.37
C THR A 249 -10.01 -42.59 14.87
N ASP A 250 -11.24 -42.86 14.45
CA ASP A 250 -11.60 -43.14 13.05
C ASP A 250 -12.35 -41.97 12.39
N LEU A 251 -12.12 -41.75 11.09
CA LEU A 251 -12.70 -40.63 10.35
C LEU A 251 -14.07 -41.09 9.89
N LEU A 252 -15.05 -40.21 10.02
CA LEU A 252 -16.37 -40.45 9.45
C LEU A 252 -16.35 -40.17 7.92
N PRO A 253 -17.32 -40.68 7.16
CA PRO A 253 -17.43 -40.41 5.74
C PRO A 253 -17.41 -38.90 5.41
N GLY A 254 -16.66 -38.51 4.38
CA GLY A 254 -16.54 -37.11 3.96
C GLY A 254 -15.43 -36.32 4.65
N MET A 255 -14.86 -36.84 5.75
CA MET A 255 -13.96 -36.09 6.61
C MET A 255 -12.53 -35.99 6.08
N TYR A 256 -11.89 -34.85 6.34
CA TYR A 256 -10.49 -34.59 6.00
C TYR A 256 -9.71 -34.20 7.24
N SER A 257 -8.56 -34.83 7.47
CA SER A 257 -7.68 -34.52 8.61
C SER A 257 -6.33 -34.05 8.10
N MET A 258 -6.03 -32.76 8.31
CA MET A 258 -4.79 -32.12 7.87
C MET A 258 -3.76 -32.10 9.00
N PRO A 259 -2.45 -32.11 8.70
CA PRO A 259 -1.43 -32.16 9.74
C PRO A 259 -1.34 -30.82 10.48
N ILE A 260 -1.26 -30.91 11.80
CA ILE A 260 -0.99 -29.78 12.67
C ILE A 260 0.49 -29.72 13.06
N HIS A 261 0.99 -28.52 13.33
CA HIS A 261 2.30 -28.36 13.93
C HIS A 261 2.39 -27.05 14.72
N SER A 262 3.42 -26.96 15.56
CA SER A 262 3.72 -25.75 16.32
C SER A 262 4.98 -25.05 15.83
N VAL A 263 4.86 -23.74 15.64
CA VAL A 263 5.97 -22.85 15.29
C VAL A 263 6.11 -21.78 16.37
N PRO A 264 7.34 -21.34 16.71
CA PRO A 264 7.52 -20.21 17.60
C PRO A 264 6.98 -18.93 16.94
N LYS A 265 6.42 -18.04 17.75
CA LYS A 265 6.15 -16.66 17.33
C LYS A 265 7.50 -15.94 17.20
N PRO A 266 7.73 -15.16 16.13
CA PRO A 266 8.98 -14.42 15.95
C PRO A 266 9.37 -13.64 17.21
N GLY A 267 10.65 -13.69 17.59
CA GLY A 267 11.17 -12.99 18.77
C GLY A 267 10.71 -13.52 20.14
N THR A 268 10.00 -14.66 20.22
CA THR A 268 9.53 -15.21 21.49
C THR A 268 9.64 -16.74 21.56
N SER A 269 9.64 -17.29 22.78
CA SER A 269 9.49 -18.73 23.02
C SER A 269 8.05 -19.23 22.90
N LYS A 270 7.07 -18.32 22.76
CA LYS A 270 5.63 -18.68 22.68
C LYS A 270 5.35 -19.39 21.36
N LEU A 271 4.68 -20.53 21.43
CA LEU A 271 4.29 -21.31 20.26
C LEU A 271 2.94 -20.84 19.71
N ARG A 272 2.70 -21.11 18.42
CA ARG A 272 1.38 -21.01 17.78
C ARG A 272 1.07 -22.32 17.06
N LEU A 273 -0.19 -22.75 17.13
CA LEU A 273 -0.73 -23.85 16.35
C LEU A 273 -0.88 -23.40 14.89
N VAL A 274 -0.47 -24.26 13.97
CA VAL A 274 -0.67 -24.11 12.53
C VAL A 274 -1.30 -25.38 12.00
N VAL A 275 -2.46 -25.24 11.35
CA VAL A 275 -3.09 -26.32 10.60
C VAL A 275 -2.60 -26.20 9.14
N ASP A 276 -1.87 -27.19 8.66
CA ASP A 276 -1.28 -27.14 7.34
C ASP A 276 -2.27 -27.59 6.27
N HIS A 277 -3.22 -26.71 5.95
CA HIS A 277 -4.21 -26.93 4.89
C HIS A 277 -3.61 -26.98 3.48
N SER A 278 -2.28 -26.85 3.34
CA SER A 278 -1.58 -27.00 2.05
C SER A 278 -0.79 -28.30 1.95
N ALA A 279 -0.88 -29.18 2.96
CA ALA A 279 -0.17 -30.45 2.96
C ALA A 279 -0.86 -31.46 2.03
N SER A 280 -0.05 -32.31 1.39
CA SER A 280 -0.45 -33.37 0.45
C SER A 280 -1.04 -32.90 -0.89
N ASP A 281 -1.22 -33.85 -1.81
CA ASP A 281 -1.86 -33.63 -3.11
C ASP A 281 -3.37 -33.34 -2.99
N TYR A 282 -4.01 -33.78 -1.91
CA TYR A 282 -5.44 -33.57 -1.62
C TYR A 282 -5.66 -32.52 -0.52
N SER A 283 -4.83 -31.48 -0.53
CA SER A 283 -4.87 -30.41 0.46
C SER A 283 -6.20 -29.63 0.44
N LEU A 284 -6.69 -29.17 1.59
CA LEU A 284 -7.91 -28.34 1.63
C LEU A 284 -7.75 -27.05 0.83
N ASN A 285 -6.55 -26.48 0.81
CA ASN A 285 -6.29 -25.27 0.06
C ASN A 285 -6.33 -25.50 -1.46
N SER A 286 -6.07 -26.70 -1.99
CA SER A 286 -6.21 -26.94 -3.43
C SER A 286 -7.66 -26.89 -3.91
N MET A 287 -8.63 -27.07 -3.01
CA MET A 287 -10.07 -26.91 -3.28
C MET A 287 -10.51 -25.44 -3.41
N ILE A 288 -9.66 -24.48 -3.01
CA ILE A 288 -9.99 -23.05 -2.98
C ILE A 288 -9.22 -22.31 -4.07
N SER A 289 -9.89 -21.88 -5.13
CA SER A 289 -9.23 -21.12 -6.21
C SER A 289 -8.67 -19.79 -5.71
N ARG A 290 -7.44 -19.45 -6.15
CA ARG A 290 -6.81 -18.16 -5.82
C ARG A 290 -7.59 -16.97 -6.40
N GLY A 291 -8.23 -17.14 -7.55
CA GLY A 291 -9.03 -16.10 -8.18
C GLY A 291 -10.26 -15.73 -7.35
N ASN A 292 -10.90 -16.72 -6.73
CA ASN A 292 -12.16 -16.55 -5.98
C ASN A 292 -11.99 -15.74 -4.68
N ILE A 293 -10.77 -15.71 -4.14
CA ILE A 293 -10.46 -15.02 -2.88
C ILE A 293 -9.66 -13.73 -3.09
N ALA A 294 -9.39 -13.37 -4.35
CA ALA A 294 -8.70 -12.13 -4.66
C ALA A 294 -9.58 -10.93 -4.32
N GLY A 295 -8.95 -9.78 -4.06
CA GLY A 295 -9.66 -8.50 -3.93
C GLY A 295 -9.88 -7.99 -2.51
N ALA A 296 -9.41 -8.67 -1.47
CA ALA A 296 -9.36 -8.07 -0.13
C ALA A 296 -8.57 -6.76 -0.16
N ARG A 297 -9.20 -5.66 0.28
CA ARG A 297 -8.57 -4.35 0.44
C ARG A 297 -8.12 -4.20 1.89
N PHE A 298 -6.97 -3.55 2.07
CA PHE A 298 -6.37 -3.30 3.37
C PHE A 298 -5.97 -1.84 3.42
N ASP A 299 -6.13 -1.24 4.58
CA ASP A 299 -5.60 0.08 4.83
C ASP A 299 -4.11 -0.05 5.09
N SER A 300 -3.31 0.75 4.41
CA SER A 300 -1.86 0.76 4.49
C SER A 300 -1.38 1.96 5.31
N ILE A 301 -0.05 2.08 5.43
CA ILE A 301 0.54 3.29 6.01
C ILE A 301 0.23 4.53 5.15
N LYS A 302 0.05 4.35 3.83
CA LYS A 302 -0.35 5.42 2.93
C LYS A 302 -1.66 6.06 3.36
N ASP A 303 -2.64 5.24 3.71
CA ASP A 303 -3.99 5.67 4.05
C ASP A 303 -4.03 6.35 5.43
N LEU A 304 -3.16 5.94 6.35
CA LEU A 304 -2.94 6.65 7.61
C LEU A 304 -2.34 8.04 7.37
N VAL A 305 -1.30 8.13 6.55
CA VAL A 305 -0.66 9.40 6.22
C VAL A 305 -1.62 10.34 5.48
N ALA A 306 -2.41 9.83 4.55
CA ALA A 306 -3.47 10.61 3.89
C ALA A 306 -4.45 11.21 4.91
N SER A 307 -4.79 10.45 5.95
CA SER A 307 -5.64 10.92 7.05
C SER A 307 -4.96 11.99 7.91
N LEU A 308 -3.66 11.84 8.19
CA LEU A 308 -2.88 12.86 8.91
C LEU A 308 -2.78 14.16 8.09
N ILE A 309 -2.52 14.07 6.78
CA ILE A 309 -2.48 15.22 5.86
C ILE A 309 -3.83 15.94 5.85
N GLN A 310 -4.93 15.19 5.65
CA GLN A 310 -6.28 15.76 5.70
C GLN A 310 -6.53 16.49 7.03
N PHE A 311 -6.27 15.82 8.16
CA PHE A 311 -6.53 16.39 9.47
C PHE A 311 -5.70 17.65 9.73
N ARG A 312 -4.42 17.64 9.37
CA ARG A 312 -3.50 18.79 9.48
C ARG A 312 -3.95 19.96 8.63
N ARG A 313 -4.44 19.69 7.41
CA ARG A 313 -5.01 20.72 6.52
C ARG A 313 -6.23 21.39 7.14
N GLU A 314 -7.09 20.62 7.80
CA GLU A 314 -8.34 21.11 8.39
C GLU A 314 -8.15 21.78 9.76
N HIS A 315 -7.17 21.35 10.55
CA HIS A 315 -7.03 21.75 11.96
C HIS A 315 -5.68 22.37 12.33
N GLY A 316 -4.71 22.42 11.41
CA GLY A 316 -3.37 22.95 11.66
C GLY A 316 -2.48 22.05 12.54
N PRO A 317 -1.42 22.61 13.16
CA PRO A 317 -0.38 21.86 13.86
C PRO A 317 -0.78 21.43 15.30
N VAL A 318 -1.93 20.76 15.46
CA VAL A 318 -2.39 20.21 16.75
C VAL A 318 -1.55 19.00 17.20
N LYS A 319 -1.15 18.91 18.46
CA LYS A 319 -0.42 17.72 18.95
C LYS A 319 -1.31 16.47 18.91
N LEU A 320 -0.82 15.40 18.29
CA LEU A 320 -1.53 14.13 18.10
C LEU A 320 -0.84 12.99 18.86
N VAL A 321 -1.63 11.98 19.22
CA VAL A 321 -1.17 10.65 19.64
C VAL A 321 -1.72 9.60 18.67
N LEU A 322 -0.98 8.51 18.47
CA LEU A 322 -1.44 7.35 17.72
C LEU A 322 -1.98 6.29 18.67
N PHE A 323 -2.95 5.50 18.20
CA PHE A 323 -3.37 4.30 18.88
C PHE A 323 -3.48 3.11 17.92
N LYS A 324 -3.35 1.92 18.50
CA LYS A 324 -3.55 0.63 17.84
C LYS A 324 -4.29 -0.31 18.79
N SER A 325 -5.33 -0.93 18.27
CA SER A 325 -6.16 -1.92 18.96
C SER A 325 -6.16 -3.22 18.17
N ASP A 326 -5.82 -4.32 18.83
CA ASP A 326 -5.77 -5.66 18.24
C ASP A 326 -6.86 -6.56 18.88
N VAL A 327 -7.55 -7.30 18.00
CA VAL A 327 -8.61 -8.27 18.34
C VAL A 327 -8.05 -9.59 18.89
N SER A 328 -8.68 -10.12 19.93
CA SER A 328 -8.25 -11.38 20.53
C SER A 328 -8.69 -12.61 19.72
N ALA A 329 -7.73 -13.48 19.38
CA ALA A 329 -7.92 -14.68 18.56
C ALA A 329 -8.74 -14.42 17.28
N ALA A 330 -8.23 -13.50 16.45
CA ALA A 330 -8.71 -13.26 15.09
C ALA A 330 -8.87 -14.56 14.29
N TYR A 331 -9.71 -14.54 13.25
CA TYR A 331 -10.21 -15.69 12.50
C TYR A 331 -11.14 -16.62 13.30
N ARG A 332 -10.74 -17.06 14.49
CA ARG A 332 -11.46 -18.04 15.32
C ARG A 332 -12.86 -17.59 15.78
N ARG A 333 -13.22 -16.33 15.51
CA ARG A 333 -14.53 -15.72 15.82
C ARG A 333 -15.58 -15.99 14.74
N LEU A 334 -15.15 -16.41 13.56
CA LEU A 334 -16.04 -16.76 12.46
C LEU A 334 -16.30 -18.27 12.46
N PRO A 335 -17.56 -18.72 12.57
CA PRO A 335 -17.91 -20.13 12.46
C PRO A 335 -17.83 -20.59 11.00
N MET A 336 -17.39 -21.82 10.74
CA MET A 336 -17.44 -22.38 9.38
C MET A 336 -18.76 -23.11 9.15
N HIS A 337 -19.22 -23.17 7.90
CA HIS A 337 -20.42 -23.92 7.54
C HIS A 337 -20.23 -25.42 7.85
N PRO A 338 -21.25 -26.18 8.33
CA PRO A 338 -21.10 -27.59 8.71
C PRO A 338 -20.50 -28.47 7.61
N LEU A 339 -20.92 -28.26 6.35
CA LEU A 339 -20.34 -28.93 5.17
C LEU A 339 -18.82 -28.70 5.01
N TRP A 340 -18.30 -27.58 5.50
CA TRP A 340 -16.86 -27.34 5.54
C TRP A 340 -16.21 -27.86 6.82
N GLN A 341 -16.89 -27.77 7.96
CA GLN A 341 -16.40 -28.30 9.24
C GLN A 341 -16.04 -29.79 9.15
N VAL A 342 -16.83 -30.59 8.40
CA VAL A 342 -16.53 -32.00 8.10
C VAL A 342 -15.11 -32.19 7.55
N LYS A 343 -14.60 -31.22 6.78
CA LYS A 343 -13.26 -31.27 6.19
C LYS A 343 -12.15 -30.70 7.08
N GLN A 344 -12.47 -30.17 8.26
CA GLN A 344 -11.49 -29.56 9.17
C GLN A 344 -11.27 -30.42 10.42
N ILE A 345 -10.84 -31.66 10.25
CA ILE A 345 -10.54 -32.53 11.39
C ILE A 345 -9.12 -32.25 11.91
N ILE A 346 -9.02 -32.09 13.22
CA ILE A 346 -7.79 -31.91 13.97
C ILE A 346 -7.52 -33.19 14.75
N THR A 347 -6.33 -33.74 14.59
CA THR A 347 -5.88 -34.94 15.30
C THR A 347 -4.79 -34.59 16.30
N VAL A 348 -5.02 -34.90 17.59
CA VAL A 348 -4.06 -34.69 18.68
C VAL A 348 -4.05 -35.97 19.51
N GLU A 349 -2.87 -36.57 19.72
CA GLU A 349 -2.74 -37.83 20.48
C GLU A 349 -3.64 -38.97 19.94
N GLY A 350 -3.82 -39.03 18.62
CA GLY A 350 -4.68 -40.02 17.96
C GLY A 350 -6.18 -39.76 18.07
N LEU A 351 -6.61 -38.81 18.91
CA LEU A 351 -8.00 -38.42 19.05
C LEU A 351 -8.38 -37.34 18.03
N ARG A 352 -9.60 -37.46 17.48
CA ARG A 352 -10.08 -36.61 16.39
C ARG A 352 -11.18 -35.66 16.84
N HIS A 353 -11.05 -34.41 16.43
CA HIS A 353 -11.91 -33.29 16.78
C HIS A 353 -12.30 -32.51 15.53
N VAL A 354 -13.54 -32.02 15.46
CA VAL A 354 -13.98 -31.11 14.40
C VAL A 354 -13.58 -29.68 14.76
N ASP A 355 -12.82 -29.00 13.90
CA ASP A 355 -12.62 -27.55 13.99
C ASP A 355 -13.82 -26.81 13.40
N ARG A 356 -14.61 -26.21 14.27
CA ARG A 356 -15.87 -25.53 13.94
C ARG A 356 -15.66 -24.10 13.43
N CYS A 357 -14.46 -23.55 13.59
CA CYS A 357 -14.20 -22.14 13.32
C CYS A 357 -13.20 -21.96 12.17
N ASN A 358 -13.16 -20.74 11.65
CA ASN A 358 -12.21 -20.33 10.63
C ASN A 358 -10.78 -20.42 11.19
N SER A 359 -9.84 -20.98 10.44
CA SER A 359 -8.54 -21.41 10.97
C SER A 359 -7.35 -20.78 10.25
N PHE A 360 -6.28 -20.51 10.99
CA PHE A 360 -5.04 -20.04 10.36
C PHE A 360 -4.41 -21.15 9.53
N GLY A 361 -4.13 -20.85 8.26
CA GLY A 361 -3.59 -21.81 7.29
C GLY A 361 -4.54 -22.09 6.12
N ASN A 362 -5.84 -21.90 6.31
CA ASN A 362 -6.81 -21.96 5.22
C ASN A 362 -6.70 -20.72 4.32
N ARG A 363 -6.75 -20.95 3.01
CA ARG A 363 -6.55 -19.93 1.97
C ARG A 363 -7.61 -18.82 1.99
N ALA A 364 -8.85 -19.13 2.37
CA ALA A 364 -9.95 -18.18 2.40
C ALA A 364 -10.09 -17.42 3.72
N SER A 365 -9.42 -17.87 4.79
CA SER A 365 -9.63 -17.32 6.14
C SER A 365 -9.43 -15.84 6.24
N GLN A 366 -8.41 -15.32 5.57
CA GLN A 366 -8.14 -13.89 5.54
C GLN A 366 -9.24 -13.11 4.83
N ARG A 367 -9.74 -13.60 3.69
CA ARG A 367 -10.83 -12.94 2.97
C ARG A 367 -12.09 -12.89 3.82
N LEU A 368 -12.47 -14.01 4.45
CA LEU A 368 -13.65 -14.08 5.32
C LEU A 368 -13.53 -13.13 6.52
N TRP A 369 -12.39 -13.15 7.21
CA TRP A 369 -12.15 -12.27 8.37
C TRP A 369 -12.18 -10.80 8.01
N VAL A 370 -11.50 -10.43 6.92
CA VAL A 370 -11.45 -9.04 6.46
C VAL A 370 -12.82 -8.58 6.00
N SER A 371 -13.62 -9.41 5.34
CA SER A 371 -15.01 -9.06 4.99
C SER A 371 -15.86 -8.72 6.21
N PHE A 372 -15.73 -9.47 7.31
CA PHE A 372 -16.40 -9.15 8.57
C PHE A 372 -15.86 -7.85 9.21
N MET A 373 -14.53 -7.74 9.38
CA MET A 373 -13.94 -6.58 10.04
C MET A 373 -14.03 -5.29 9.20
N ALA A 374 -14.14 -5.39 7.87
CA ALA A 374 -14.42 -4.26 6.99
C ALA A 374 -15.80 -3.65 7.29
N LEU A 375 -16.82 -4.49 7.52
CA LEU A 375 -18.13 -4.02 7.97
C LEU A 375 -18.09 -3.44 9.39
N VAL A 376 -17.31 -4.02 10.32
CA VAL A 376 -17.09 -3.42 11.64
C VAL A 376 -16.43 -2.04 11.52
N THR A 377 -15.45 -1.89 10.62
CA THR A 377 -14.77 -0.62 10.34
C THR A 377 -15.72 0.37 9.67
N TRP A 378 -16.60 -0.09 8.78
CA TRP A 378 -17.64 0.74 8.18
C TRP A 378 -18.61 1.27 9.25
N ILE A 379 -19.06 0.43 10.19
CA ILE A 379 -19.89 0.88 11.32
C ILE A 379 -19.14 1.93 12.15
N ALA A 380 -17.87 1.67 12.48
CA ALA A 380 -17.05 2.58 13.25
C ALA A 380 -16.99 3.98 12.60
N ILE A 381 -16.72 4.04 11.29
CA ILE A 381 -16.58 5.30 10.56
C ILE A 381 -17.94 5.96 10.34
N PHE A 382 -18.90 5.26 9.73
CA PHE A 382 -20.12 5.88 9.20
C PHE A 382 -21.31 5.89 10.16
N VAL A 383 -21.27 5.09 11.24
CA VAL A 383 -22.36 5.01 12.23
C VAL A 383 -21.91 5.57 13.58
N LYS A 384 -20.65 5.31 13.97
CA LYS A 384 -20.08 5.81 15.22
C LYS A 384 -19.22 7.08 15.05
N ASN A 385 -19.07 7.59 13.82
CA ASN A 385 -18.30 8.79 13.49
C ASN A 385 -16.85 8.73 14.00
N LEU A 386 -16.22 7.56 13.88
CA LEU A 386 -14.80 7.36 14.19
C LEU A 386 -13.96 7.64 12.95
N ASP A 387 -13.91 8.92 12.57
CA ASP A 387 -13.19 9.38 11.38
C ASP A 387 -11.72 8.96 11.41
N HIS A 388 -11.19 8.70 10.21
CA HIS A 388 -9.81 8.29 9.97
C HIS A 388 -9.40 6.93 10.58
N LEU A 389 -10.33 6.13 11.07
CA LEU A 389 -10.01 4.75 11.48
C LEU A 389 -9.49 3.93 10.30
N LYS A 390 -8.52 3.06 10.57
CA LYS A 390 -7.90 2.17 9.58
C LYS A 390 -7.85 0.74 10.11
N LEU A 391 -7.85 -0.22 9.19
CA LEU A 391 -7.77 -1.65 9.46
C LEU A 391 -6.72 -2.33 8.56
N TYR A 392 -5.78 -3.03 9.19
CA TYR A 392 -4.93 -4.01 8.53
C TYR A 392 -5.05 -5.36 9.25
N THR A 393 -5.75 -6.30 8.60
CA THR A 393 -6.08 -7.63 9.14
C THR A 393 -6.84 -7.60 10.46
N ASP A 394 -6.12 -7.55 11.58
CA ASP A 394 -6.57 -7.59 12.96
C ASP A 394 -6.13 -6.36 13.77
N ASP A 395 -5.24 -5.54 13.21
CA ASP A 395 -4.81 -4.26 13.77
C ASP A 395 -5.75 -3.14 13.29
N CYS A 396 -6.58 -2.62 14.18
CA CYS A 396 -7.26 -1.33 13.99
C CYS A 396 -6.39 -0.20 14.52
N TYR A 397 -6.24 0.89 13.78
CA TYR A 397 -5.39 2.01 14.20
C TYR A 397 -5.89 3.34 13.68
N SER A 398 -5.57 4.40 14.41
CA SER A 398 -5.80 5.78 14.01
C SER A 398 -4.99 6.73 14.91
N PHE A 399 -5.33 8.00 14.88
CA PHE A 399 -4.79 9.04 15.76
C PHE A 399 -5.92 9.79 16.47
N GLU A 400 -5.54 10.47 17.53
CA GLU A 400 -6.40 11.34 18.32
C GLU A 400 -5.61 12.59 18.77
N ARG A 401 -6.30 13.68 19.12
CA ARG A 401 -5.64 14.82 19.77
C ARG A 401 -5.04 14.37 21.10
N ALA A 402 -3.85 14.88 21.43
CA ALA A 402 -3.17 14.53 22.67
C ALA A 402 -3.91 14.99 23.95
N THR A 403 -4.96 15.79 23.81
CA THR A 403 -5.85 16.25 24.89
C THR A 403 -7.07 15.36 25.09
N ASP A 404 -7.39 14.49 24.12
CA ASP A 404 -8.70 13.86 24.02
C ASP A 404 -8.61 12.40 24.50
N PHE A 405 -8.77 12.23 25.81
CA PHE A 405 -8.71 10.94 26.50
C PHE A 405 -9.99 10.66 27.28
N GLU A 406 -10.39 9.39 27.32
CA GLU A 406 -11.55 8.90 28.04
C GLU A 406 -11.15 7.68 28.90
N ASN A 407 -11.86 7.41 30.00
CA ASN A 407 -11.62 6.21 30.81
C ASN A 407 -12.41 5.03 30.23
N TYR A 408 -11.72 3.95 29.85
CA TYR A 408 -12.37 2.74 29.38
C TYR A 408 -12.68 1.80 30.55
N LYS A 409 -13.94 1.84 31.00
CA LYS A 409 -14.41 1.17 32.22
C LYS A 409 -14.06 -0.33 32.33
N PRO A 410 -14.15 -1.17 31.28
CA PRO A 410 -13.83 -2.60 31.40
C PRO A 410 -12.38 -2.90 31.78
N TYR A 411 -11.45 -1.97 31.51
CA TYR A 411 -10.04 -2.09 31.88
C TYR A 411 -9.60 -1.10 32.96
N ASP A 412 -10.44 -0.11 33.27
CA ASP A 412 -10.16 0.99 34.20
C ASP A 412 -8.83 1.71 33.88
N ILE A 413 -8.66 2.03 32.59
CA ILE A 413 -7.50 2.76 32.07
C ILE A 413 -7.93 3.91 31.17
N SER A 414 -7.17 5.00 31.22
CA SER A 414 -7.35 6.12 30.30
C SER A 414 -6.71 5.82 28.94
N LEU A 415 -7.49 5.98 27.88
CA LEU A 415 -7.09 5.75 26.49
C LEU A 415 -7.56 6.92 25.61
N PRO A 416 -6.98 7.11 24.41
CA PRO A 416 -7.50 8.05 23.42
C PRO A 416 -9.00 7.86 23.16
N ALA A 417 -9.75 8.96 23.06
CA ALA A 417 -11.22 8.93 22.98
C ALA A 417 -11.75 8.03 21.85
N LYS A 418 -11.21 8.16 20.62
CA LYS A 418 -11.54 7.24 19.52
C LYS A 418 -11.24 5.78 19.81
N GLN A 419 -10.17 5.49 20.57
CA GLN A 419 -9.84 4.11 20.95
C GLN A 419 -10.88 3.55 21.92
N VAL A 420 -11.31 4.33 22.91
CA VAL A 420 -12.38 3.95 23.85
C VAL A 420 -13.66 3.60 23.09
N ARG A 421 -14.11 4.50 22.22
CA ARG A 421 -15.35 4.30 21.43
C ARG A 421 -15.27 3.10 20.49
N LEU A 422 -14.09 2.78 19.97
CA LEU A 422 -13.86 1.55 19.19
C LEU A 422 -14.03 0.30 20.05
N LEU A 423 -13.47 0.29 21.27
CA LEU A 423 -13.59 -0.83 22.19
C LEU A 423 -15.05 -1.01 22.67
N GLU A 424 -15.77 0.07 22.93
CA GLU A 424 -17.20 0.02 23.25
C GLU A 424 -18.03 -0.54 22.08
N LEU A 425 -17.70 -0.18 20.84
CA LEU A 425 -18.31 -0.78 19.65
C LEU A 425 -18.03 -2.29 19.59
N TRP A 426 -16.81 -2.70 19.93
CA TRP A 426 -16.45 -4.11 19.99
C TRP A 426 -17.21 -4.85 21.09
N ASP A 427 -17.42 -4.24 22.26
CA ASP A 427 -18.26 -4.80 23.33
C ASP A 427 -19.72 -4.97 22.87
N GLU A 428 -20.27 -3.96 22.18
CA GLU A 428 -21.64 -3.96 21.65
C GLU A 428 -21.85 -5.08 20.61
N ILE A 429 -20.85 -5.32 19.75
CA ILE A 429 -20.87 -6.37 18.72
C ILE A 429 -20.40 -7.73 19.26
N GLY A 430 -19.78 -7.80 20.44
CA GLY A 430 -19.19 -9.03 20.98
C GLY A 430 -17.86 -9.44 20.32
N VAL A 431 -17.11 -8.49 19.76
CA VAL A 431 -15.73 -8.71 19.29
C VAL A 431 -14.81 -8.74 20.51
N PRO A 432 -14.16 -9.88 20.82
CA PRO A 432 -13.35 -9.98 22.02
C PRO A 432 -12.01 -9.29 21.85
N HIS A 433 -11.57 -8.60 22.90
CA HIS A 433 -10.29 -7.89 22.97
C HIS A 433 -9.62 -8.09 24.34
N GLU A 434 -8.36 -7.73 24.47
CA GLU A 434 -7.57 -7.88 25.71
C GLU A 434 -6.75 -6.62 25.98
N VAL A 435 -6.66 -6.20 27.25
CA VAL A 435 -5.98 -4.97 27.68
C VAL A 435 -4.55 -4.82 27.12
N ARG A 436 -3.75 -5.88 27.16
CA ARG A 436 -2.33 -5.88 26.72
C ARG A 436 -2.13 -5.59 25.22
N LYS A 437 -3.21 -5.68 24.43
CA LYS A 437 -3.22 -5.46 22.99
C LYS A 437 -3.72 -4.07 22.60
N GLN A 438 -4.16 -3.26 23.57
CA GLN A 438 -4.66 -1.92 23.36
C GLN A 438 -3.53 -0.95 23.71
N VAL A 439 -2.90 -0.37 22.70
CA VAL A 439 -1.68 0.43 22.86
C VAL A 439 -1.85 1.80 22.21
N TRP A 440 -1.22 2.82 22.80
CA TRP A 440 -1.17 4.17 22.26
C TRP A 440 0.16 4.84 22.62
N GLY A 441 0.51 5.92 21.92
CA GLY A 441 1.71 6.72 22.21
C GLY A 441 1.87 7.91 21.26
N GLU A 442 2.80 8.82 21.57
CA GLU A 442 3.15 9.94 20.69
C GLU A 442 3.79 9.44 19.38
N THR A 443 4.59 8.37 19.47
CA THR A 443 5.14 7.62 18.34
C THR A 443 4.75 6.16 18.53
N LEU A 444 4.28 5.49 17.47
CA LEU A 444 3.77 4.11 17.60
C LEU A 444 4.12 3.24 16.40
N VAL A 445 4.33 1.94 16.65
CA VAL A 445 4.57 0.95 15.59
C VAL A 445 3.23 0.48 15.00
N ILE A 446 2.91 0.97 13.79
CA ILE A 446 1.73 0.63 13.01
C ILE A 446 2.13 -0.25 11.83
N ILE A 447 1.51 -1.42 11.71
CA ILE A 447 1.77 -2.45 10.67
C ILE A 447 3.25 -2.80 10.46
N GLY A 448 4.14 -2.49 11.41
CA GLY A 448 5.57 -2.76 11.33
C GLY A 448 6.47 -1.53 11.11
N PHE A 449 5.89 -0.35 10.89
CA PHE A 449 6.59 0.93 10.76
C PHE A 449 6.42 1.80 12.00
N LEU A 450 7.48 2.49 12.40
CA LEU A 450 7.43 3.50 13.46
C LEU A 450 6.90 4.80 12.84
N VAL A 451 5.78 5.29 13.37
CA VAL A 451 5.09 6.47 12.85
C VAL A 451 5.13 7.57 13.90
N ASP A 452 5.53 8.77 13.49
CA ASP A 452 5.42 9.99 14.28
C ASP A 452 4.45 10.96 13.58
N PRO A 453 3.24 11.18 14.14
CA PRO A 453 2.24 12.06 13.54
C PRO A 453 2.55 13.55 13.75
N ASN A 454 3.49 13.89 14.63
CA ASN A 454 3.85 15.26 14.97
C ASN A 454 5.06 15.72 14.17
N ALA A 455 6.09 14.88 14.06
CA ALA A 455 7.22 15.09 13.14
C ALA A 455 6.83 14.80 11.68
N MET A 456 5.67 14.20 11.44
CA MET A 456 5.20 13.79 10.11
C MET A 456 6.21 12.86 9.42
N THR A 457 6.65 11.82 10.15
CA THR A 457 7.65 10.86 9.67
C THR A 457 7.17 9.41 9.77
N VAL A 458 7.67 8.56 8.87
CA VAL A 458 7.47 7.11 8.89
C VAL A 458 8.81 6.41 8.67
N THR A 459 9.21 5.55 9.60
CA THR A 459 10.49 4.82 9.52
C THR A 459 10.36 3.39 10.02
N ILE A 460 11.47 2.66 10.11
CA ILE A 460 11.53 1.31 10.69
C ILE A 460 12.08 1.41 12.11
N PRO A 461 11.52 0.66 13.09
CA PRO A 461 12.10 0.58 14.42
C PRO A 461 13.57 0.15 14.37
N THR A 462 14.46 0.85 15.09
CA THR A 462 15.92 0.64 15.05
C THR A 462 16.33 -0.83 15.20
N ALA A 463 15.75 -1.54 16.17
CA ALA A 463 16.04 -2.96 16.39
C ALA A 463 15.70 -3.85 15.17
N LYS A 464 14.61 -3.54 14.45
CA LYS A 464 14.24 -4.28 13.22
C LYS A 464 15.17 -3.95 12.06
N LEU A 465 15.62 -2.69 11.97
CA LEU A 465 16.62 -2.30 10.98
C LEU A 465 17.94 -3.04 11.24
N GLU A 466 18.39 -3.10 12.49
CA GLU A 466 19.60 -3.85 12.88
C GLU A 466 19.50 -5.35 12.56
N GLU A 467 18.34 -5.97 12.85
CA GLU A 467 18.06 -7.36 12.47
C GLU A 467 18.15 -7.56 10.95
N LEU A 468 17.53 -6.68 10.16
CA LEU A 468 17.60 -6.72 8.70
C LEU A 468 19.05 -6.58 8.19
N LEU A 469 19.82 -5.64 8.74
CA LEU A 469 21.21 -5.42 8.35
C LEU A 469 22.08 -6.65 8.68
N LEU A 470 21.82 -7.31 9.81
CA LEU A 470 22.47 -8.56 10.18
C LEU A 470 22.07 -9.72 9.26
N ASP A 471 20.79 -9.79 8.88
CA ASP A 471 20.26 -10.80 7.96
C ASP A 471 20.88 -10.63 6.56
N ILE A 472 21.00 -9.39 6.06
CA ILE A 472 21.69 -9.09 4.79
C ILE A 472 23.14 -9.59 4.86
N ARG A 473 23.85 -9.25 5.94
CA ARG A 473 25.25 -9.68 6.11
C ARG A 473 25.37 -11.20 6.15
N SER A 474 24.51 -11.87 6.91
CA SER A 474 24.49 -13.32 7.06
C SER A 474 24.08 -14.04 5.77
N PHE A 475 23.18 -13.44 4.99
CA PHE A 475 22.81 -13.94 3.67
C PHE A 475 23.99 -13.83 2.70
N CYS A 476 24.62 -12.67 2.58
CA CYS A 476 25.75 -12.44 1.68
C CYS A 476 27.01 -13.24 2.07
N PHE A 477 27.27 -13.37 3.38
CA PHE A 477 28.46 -13.97 3.96
C PHE A 477 28.08 -14.96 5.07
N PRO A 478 27.54 -16.13 4.72
CA PRO A 478 27.05 -17.06 5.72
C PRO A 478 28.21 -17.66 6.55
N PRO A 479 27.99 -17.97 7.86
CA PRO A 479 29.04 -18.48 8.75
C PRO A 479 29.71 -19.77 8.27
N ASN A 480 28.94 -20.62 7.57
CA ASN A 480 29.44 -21.87 6.99
C ASN A 480 30.29 -21.66 5.72
N LYS A 481 30.53 -20.40 5.32
CA LYS A 481 31.26 -20.00 4.11
C LYS A 481 30.67 -20.54 2.80
N SER A 482 29.44 -21.05 2.83
CA SER A 482 28.73 -21.48 1.62
C SER A 482 28.52 -20.30 0.68
N ARG A 483 28.73 -20.54 -0.61
CA ARG A 483 28.38 -19.57 -1.66
C ARG A 483 26.98 -19.81 -2.24
N GLN A 484 26.26 -20.79 -1.68
CA GLN A 484 24.91 -21.17 -2.11
C GLN A 484 23.91 -21.05 -0.94
N GLN A 485 22.70 -20.61 -1.28
CA GLN A 485 21.54 -20.59 -0.37
C GLN A 485 20.32 -21.18 -1.08
N THR A 486 19.32 -21.60 -0.32
CA THR A 486 18.06 -22.10 -0.92
C THR A 486 17.29 -20.98 -1.60
N LEU A 487 16.52 -21.28 -2.65
CA LEU A 487 15.59 -20.32 -3.26
C LEU A 487 14.63 -19.72 -2.21
N ARG A 488 14.21 -20.52 -1.23
CA ARG A 488 13.42 -20.05 -0.08
C ARG A 488 14.11 -18.92 0.68
N SER A 489 15.40 -19.04 0.97
CA SER A 489 16.19 -18.01 1.63
C SER A 489 16.27 -16.74 0.76
N PHE A 490 16.51 -16.88 -0.55
CA PHE A 490 16.46 -15.75 -1.49
C PHE A 490 15.11 -15.03 -1.47
N MET A 491 13.99 -15.79 -1.52
CA MET A 491 12.64 -15.23 -1.47
C MET A 491 12.33 -14.55 -0.13
N GLN A 492 12.83 -15.07 0.99
CA GLN A 492 12.68 -14.46 2.31
C GLN A 492 13.47 -13.14 2.41
N MET A 493 14.71 -13.12 1.90
CA MET A 493 15.51 -11.91 1.83
C MET A 493 14.83 -10.86 0.95
N ALA A 494 14.43 -11.22 -0.28
CA ALA A 494 13.69 -10.32 -1.16
C ALA A 494 12.43 -9.78 -0.50
N GLY A 495 11.65 -10.63 0.19
CA GLY A 495 10.46 -10.18 0.92
C GLY A 495 10.77 -9.13 1.99
N SER A 496 11.79 -9.36 2.81
CA SER A 496 12.19 -8.42 3.89
C SER A 496 12.68 -7.09 3.32
N MET A 497 13.43 -7.14 2.22
CA MET A 497 13.93 -5.96 1.51
C MET A 497 12.78 -5.17 0.84
N GLU A 498 11.87 -5.87 0.15
CA GLU A 498 10.67 -5.27 -0.46
C GLU A 498 9.78 -4.57 0.57
N TRP A 499 9.67 -5.15 1.76
CA TRP A 499 8.94 -4.54 2.87
C TRP A 499 9.60 -3.23 3.33
N THR A 500 10.93 -3.21 3.38
CA THR A 500 11.74 -2.06 3.81
C THR A 500 11.68 -0.89 2.83
N LEU A 501 11.50 -1.17 1.54
CA LEU A 501 11.30 -0.14 0.52
C LEU A 501 10.03 0.70 0.73
N ASN A 502 9.13 0.34 1.65
CA ASN A 502 8.01 1.21 2.04
C ASN A 502 8.43 2.37 2.97
N VAL A 503 9.69 2.43 3.41
CA VAL A 503 10.26 3.62 4.07
C VAL A 503 11.54 4.12 3.40
N PHE A 504 12.22 3.27 2.63
CA PHE A 504 13.41 3.63 1.86
C PHE A 504 13.24 3.38 0.36
N PRO A 505 12.25 4.00 -0.30
CA PRO A 505 11.92 3.71 -1.71
C PRO A 505 13.09 3.96 -2.68
N LEU A 506 13.96 4.93 -2.37
CA LEU A 506 15.15 5.24 -3.18
C LEU A 506 16.12 4.06 -3.29
N LEU A 507 16.12 3.12 -2.33
CA LEU A 507 17.05 2.00 -2.31
C LEU A 507 16.63 0.82 -3.22
N ALA A 508 15.55 0.96 -3.99
CA ALA A 508 15.07 -0.06 -4.91
C ALA A 508 16.14 -0.61 -5.88
N PRO A 509 17.13 0.17 -6.38
CA PRO A 509 18.21 -0.34 -7.22
C PRO A 509 19.08 -1.40 -6.54
N GLY A 510 19.15 -1.43 -5.20
CA GLY A 510 19.91 -2.43 -4.44
C GLY A 510 19.32 -3.85 -4.46
N LEU A 511 18.17 -4.04 -5.12
CA LEU A 511 17.48 -5.33 -5.22
C LEU A 511 17.44 -5.89 -6.66
N CYS A 512 17.97 -5.17 -7.66
CA CYS A 512 17.83 -5.55 -9.07
C CYS A 512 18.38 -6.95 -9.36
N ALA A 513 19.63 -7.22 -8.99
CA ALA A 513 20.26 -8.53 -9.20
C ALA A 513 19.58 -9.63 -8.38
N LEU A 514 19.12 -9.33 -7.17
CA LEU A 514 18.38 -10.29 -6.33
C LEU A 514 17.06 -10.71 -6.99
N ARG A 515 16.28 -9.74 -7.49
CA ARG A 515 15.00 -9.98 -8.18
C ARG A 515 15.21 -10.79 -9.45
N GLU A 516 16.19 -10.42 -10.27
CA GLU A 516 16.56 -11.14 -11.48
C GLU A 516 16.95 -12.60 -11.17
N LYS A 517 17.76 -12.81 -10.12
CA LYS A 517 18.17 -14.15 -9.69
C LYS A 517 17.00 -15.00 -9.22
N ILE A 518 15.96 -14.42 -8.63
CA ILE A 518 14.76 -15.17 -8.21
C ILE A 518 13.85 -15.48 -9.39
N ASN A 519 13.87 -14.64 -10.42
CA ASN A 519 12.95 -14.74 -11.55
C ASN A 519 13.03 -16.12 -12.22
N SER A 520 11.85 -16.63 -12.62
CA SER A 520 11.68 -17.92 -13.30
C SER A 520 12.15 -19.18 -12.53
N LYS A 521 12.41 -19.08 -11.22
CA LYS A 521 12.76 -20.23 -10.36
C LYS A 521 11.58 -20.63 -9.47
N GLU A 522 11.27 -21.93 -9.43
CA GLU A 522 10.06 -22.42 -8.76
C GLU A 522 10.30 -23.40 -7.62
N LYS A 523 11.44 -24.11 -7.61
CA LYS A 523 11.78 -25.13 -6.61
C LYS A 523 12.36 -24.49 -5.34
N PRO A 524 11.60 -24.41 -4.22
CA PRO A 524 12.00 -23.60 -3.05
C PRO A 524 13.28 -24.06 -2.37
N ASP A 525 13.56 -25.36 -2.40
CA ASP A 525 14.70 -25.95 -1.69
C ASP A 525 15.92 -26.15 -2.62
N ALA A 526 15.83 -25.68 -3.88
CA ALA A 526 16.97 -25.67 -4.79
C ALA A 526 18.05 -24.69 -4.30
N LEU A 527 19.32 -25.12 -4.39
CA LEU A 527 20.47 -24.30 -4.04
C LEU A 527 20.83 -23.35 -5.18
N ILE A 528 21.04 -22.07 -4.85
CA ILE A 528 21.32 -20.97 -5.78
C ILE A 528 22.58 -20.25 -5.32
N TRP A 529 23.48 -19.98 -6.26
CA TRP A 529 24.69 -19.20 -6.04
C TRP A 529 24.39 -17.74 -5.73
N ILE A 530 25.10 -17.19 -4.74
CA ILE A 530 25.12 -15.77 -4.43
C ILE A 530 26.21 -15.12 -5.27
N ASP A 531 25.82 -14.30 -6.23
CA ASP A 531 26.75 -13.63 -7.14
C ASP A 531 27.39 -12.39 -6.48
N THR A 532 28.58 -11.98 -6.95
CA THR A 532 29.28 -10.79 -6.47
C THR A 532 28.44 -9.52 -6.62
N THR A 533 27.66 -9.40 -7.70
CA THR A 533 26.71 -8.29 -7.91
C THR A 533 25.63 -8.24 -6.83
N ILE A 534 25.08 -9.40 -6.42
CA ILE A 534 24.06 -9.45 -5.36
C ILE A 534 24.67 -8.98 -4.04
N ARG A 535 25.90 -9.43 -3.71
CA ARG A 535 26.61 -8.97 -2.50
C ARG A 535 26.85 -7.47 -2.53
N PHE A 536 27.28 -6.94 -3.67
CA PHE A 536 27.54 -5.52 -3.87
C PHE A 536 26.26 -4.69 -3.69
N GLU A 537 25.19 -5.01 -4.41
CA GLU A 537 23.92 -4.26 -4.35
C GLU A 537 23.27 -4.32 -2.96
N LEU A 538 23.27 -5.48 -2.30
CA LEU A 538 22.74 -5.60 -0.95
C LEU A 538 23.61 -4.90 0.10
N SER A 539 24.92 -4.88 -0.08
CA SER A 539 25.82 -4.10 0.79
C SER A 539 25.65 -2.60 0.59
N TRP A 540 25.47 -2.16 -0.67
CA TRP A 540 25.11 -0.78 -1.01
C TRP A 540 23.81 -0.39 -0.30
N PHE A 541 22.76 -1.21 -0.44
CA PHE A 541 21.50 -1.00 0.26
C PHE A 541 21.70 -0.85 1.77
N ALA A 542 22.40 -1.79 2.39
CA ALA A 542 22.63 -1.81 3.84
C ALA A 542 23.37 -0.56 4.33
N ASN A 543 24.34 -0.07 3.56
CA ASN A 543 25.10 1.14 3.90
C ASN A 543 24.22 2.39 3.87
N HIS A 544 23.34 2.53 2.87
CA HIS A 544 22.41 3.66 2.81
C HIS A 544 21.29 3.56 3.85
N ALA A 545 20.71 2.38 4.03
CA ALA A 545 19.63 2.16 5.00
C ALA A 545 20.04 2.53 6.43
N ARG A 546 21.33 2.39 6.79
CA ARG A 546 21.87 2.80 8.10
C ARG A 546 21.90 4.33 8.29
N ARG A 547 21.94 5.11 7.21
CA ARG A 547 22.06 6.58 7.26
C ARG A 547 20.75 7.31 7.05
N LEU A 548 19.79 6.67 6.37
CA LEU A 548 18.50 7.27 6.07
C LEU A 548 17.58 7.29 7.30
N SER A 549 16.82 8.36 7.45
CA SER A 549 15.90 8.59 8.58
C SER A 549 14.49 8.04 8.33
N GLY A 550 14.10 7.82 7.07
CA GLY A 550 12.81 7.25 6.67
C GLY A 550 12.12 8.12 5.64
N ILE A 551 10.79 8.13 5.69
CA ILE A 551 9.94 9.04 4.91
C ILE A 551 9.64 10.26 5.76
N HIS A 552 9.99 11.43 5.24
CA HIS A 552 9.45 12.71 5.69
C HIS A 552 8.23 13.04 4.83
N ILE A 553 7.04 13.02 5.44
CA ILE A 553 5.77 13.10 4.70
C ILE A 553 5.67 14.41 3.92
N MET A 554 6.10 15.53 4.53
CA MET A 554 6.04 16.85 3.90
C MET A 554 6.95 16.98 2.67
N GLU A 555 8.07 16.26 2.65
CA GLU A 555 8.98 16.19 1.51
C GLU A 555 8.50 15.19 0.45
N SER A 556 7.54 14.33 0.81
CA SER A 556 6.93 13.31 -0.04
C SER A 556 5.60 13.75 -0.65
N ILE A 557 5.38 15.05 -0.77
CA ILE A 557 4.23 15.64 -1.45
C ILE A 557 4.52 15.71 -2.96
N ALA A 558 3.59 15.20 -3.75
CA ALA A 558 3.61 15.28 -5.20
C ALA A 558 3.63 16.73 -5.67
N TRP A 559 4.48 17.02 -6.64
CA TRP A 559 4.60 18.35 -7.24
C TRP A 559 4.45 18.27 -8.75
N GLN A 560 3.82 19.30 -9.33
CA GLN A 560 3.65 19.46 -10.77
C GLN A 560 4.90 20.06 -11.41
N PRO A 561 5.13 19.82 -12.72
CA PRO A 561 6.25 20.43 -13.44
C PRO A 561 6.34 21.96 -13.26
N SER A 562 5.20 22.67 -13.21
CA SER A 562 5.15 24.12 -12.95
C SER A 562 5.79 24.53 -11.62
N GLU A 563 5.85 23.62 -10.65
CA GLU A 563 6.44 23.86 -9.33
C GLU A 563 7.91 23.44 -9.25
N ALA A 564 8.54 23.08 -10.36
CA ALA A 564 9.97 22.80 -10.41
C ALA A 564 10.79 24.07 -10.09
N ASP A 565 11.83 23.90 -9.27
CA ASP A 565 12.80 24.94 -8.95
C ASP A 565 13.92 25.03 -10.00
N CYS A 566 14.14 23.95 -10.75
CA CYS A 566 15.08 23.91 -11.85
C CYS A 566 14.66 22.88 -12.90
N VAL A 567 14.83 23.22 -14.18
CA VAL A 567 14.57 22.36 -15.33
C VAL A 567 15.88 22.06 -16.05
N VAL A 568 16.08 20.83 -16.48
CA VAL A 568 17.27 20.37 -17.19
C VAL A 568 16.90 19.52 -18.38
N PHE A 569 17.42 19.84 -19.55
CA PHE A 569 17.21 19.08 -20.78
C PHE A 569 18.42 18.19 -21.05
N CYS A 570 18.22 16.89 -21.18
CA CYS A 570 19.26 15.90 -21.40
C CYS A 570 19.11 15.25 -22.77
N GLU A 571 20.22 15.03 -23.45
CA GLU A 571 20.27 14.29 -24.71
C GLU A 571 21.62 13.58 -24.85
N ALA A 572 21.62 12.45 -25.54
CA ALA A 572 22.84 11.75 -25.88
C ALA A 572 22.88 11.36 -27.36
N SER A 573 24.09 11.27 -27.88
CA SER A 573 24.41 10.69 -29.18
C SER A 573 25.64 9.80 -29.07
N LEU A 574 25.94 9.04 -30.11
CA LEU A 574 27.17 8.26 -30.17
C LEU A 574 28.44 9.13 -30.09
N SER A 575 28.32 10.43 -30.39
CA SER A 575 29.44 11.38 -30.37
C SER A 575 29.62 12.08 -29.01
N GLY A 576 28.59 12.13 -28.16
CA GLY A 576 28.60 13.01 -26.99
C GLY A 576 27.33 12.94 -26.15
N LEU A 577 27.44 13.35 -24.90
CA LEU A 577 26.33 13.64 -23.99
C LEU A 577 26.20 15.16 -23.90
N GLY A 578 24.97 15.66 -23.83
CA GLY A 578 24.68 17.08 -23.73
C GLY A 578 23.54 17.35 -22.74
N CYS A 579 23.73 18.29 -21.82
CA CYS A 579 22.65 18.76 -20.97
C CYS A 579 22.58 20.30 -20.92
N TYR A 580 21.37 20.84 -20.81
CA TYR A 580 21.10 22.27 -20.87
C TYR A 580 20.23 22.71 -19.69
N PHE A 581 20.68 23.76 -18.99
CA PHE A 581 20.03 24.39 -17.85
C PHE A 581 19.48 25.76 -18.29
N PRO A 582 18.17 25.87 -18.60
CA PRO A 582 17.59 27.07 -19.20
C PRO A 582 17.66 28.31 -18.31
N ALA A 583 17.35 28.17 -17.02
CA ALA A 583 17.37 29.27 -16.06
C ALA A 583 18.77 29.90 -15.92
N ALA A 584 19.83 29.11 -16.14
CA ALA A 584 21.22 29.55 -16.08
C ALA A 584 21.81 29.86 -17.47
N LEU A 585 21.04 29.66 -18.56
CA LEU A 585 21.51 29.72 -19.95
C LEU A 585 22.83 28.94 -20.16
N ARG A 586 22.95 27.78 -19.49
CA ARG A 586 24.21 27.03 -19.42
C ARG A 586 24.08 25.64 -20.02
N GLY A 587 24.92 25.35 -21.00
CA GLY A 587 25.03 24.04 -21.65
C GLY A 587 26.29 23.31 -21.20
N PHE A 588 26.20 22.00 -21.03
CA PHE A 588 27.33 21.12 -20.77
C PHE A 588 27.41 20.04 -21.85
N GLN A 589 28.63 19.69 -22.24
CA GLN A 589 28.87 18.59 -23.18
C GLN A 589 30.12 17.79 -22.82
N VAL A 590 30.06 16.47 -23.04
CA VAL A 590 31.17 15.56 -22.74
C VAL A 590 31.17 14.36 -23.69
N ALA A 591 32.35 13.80 -23.98
CA ALA A 591 32.45 12.58 -24.77
C ALA A 591 31.94 11.36 -23.97
N PRO A 592 31.30 10.37 -24.62
CA PRO A 592 30.87 9.15 -23.93
C PRO A 592 32.09 8.34 -23.44
N PRO A 593 31.96 7.56 -22.36
CA PRO A 593 33.03 6.67 -21.92
C PRO A 593 33.38 5.66 -23.02
N SER A 594 34.68 5.41 -23.25
CA SER A 594 35.13 4.42 -24.24
C SER A 594 34.64 3.00 -23.97
N SER A 595 34.40 2.67 -22.69
CA SER A 595 33.88 1.38 -22.23
C SER A 595 32.35 1.30 -22.20
N ALA A 596 31.64 2.39 -22.52
CA ALA A 596 30.17 2.39 -22.50
C ALA A 596 29.61 1.54 -23.64
N PRO A 597 28.50 0.81 -23.42
CA PRO A 597 27.71 0.25 -24.50
C PRO A 597 27.35 1.35 -25.51
N LYS A 598 27.53 1.07 -26.81
CA LYS A 598 27.11 1.95 -27.91
C LYS A 598 25.60 1.86 -28.16
N ASP A 599 24.82 1.84 -27.09
CA ASP A 599 23.36 1.82 -27.08
C ASP A 599 22.87 3.22 -26.69
N ASN A 600 21.95 3.76 -27.48
CA ASN A 600 21.38 5.08 -27.26
C ASN A 600 20.66 5.17 -25.89
N ILE A 601 20.01 4.09 -25.44
CA ILE A 601 19.29 4.09 -24.15
C ILE A 601 20.28 4.22 -22.98
N TYR A 602 21.42 3.50 -23.05
CA TYR A 602 22.46 3.57 -22.03
C TYR A 602 23.05 4.98 -21.92
N LEU A 603 23.42 5.57 -23.06
CA LEU A 603 24.02 6.91 -23.09
C LEU A 603 23.05 7.99 -22.61
N GLN A 604 21.76 7.86 -22.93
CA GLN A 604 20.75 8.79 -22.40
C GLN A 604 20.52 8.65 -20.90
N ALA A 605 20.44 7.42 -20.40
CA ALA A 605 20.37 7.19 -18.96
C ALA A 605 21.60 7.73 -18.23
N LEU A 606 22.79 7.56 -18.81
CA LEU A 606 24.04 8.13 -18.30
C LEU A 606 24.00 9.66 -18.33
N CYS A 607 23.44 10.27 -19.37
CA CYS A 607 23.29 11.73 -19.46
C CYS A 607 22.39 12.30 -18.36
N VAL A 608 21.26 11.65 -18.07
CA VAL A 608 20.39 12.06 -16.95
C VAL A 608 21.12 11.92 -15.62
N CYS A 609 21.84 10.82 -15.39
CA CYS A 609 22.66 10.64 -14.19
C CYS A 609 23.75 11.70 -14.06
N TRP A 610 24.45 12.01 -15.16
CA TRP A 610 25.46 13.06 -15.19
C TRP A 610 24.87 14.44 -14.86
N ALA A 611 23.68 14.76 -15.39
CA ALA A 611 22.99 16.00 -15.08
C ALA A 611 22.59 16.10 -13.59
N ILE A 612 22.19 14.99 -12.96
CA ILE A 612 21.94 14.92 -11.50
C ILE A 612 23.23 15.22 -10.72
N HIS A 613 24.37 14.67 -11.15
CA HIS A 613 25.68 14.93 -10.54
C HIS A 613 26.12 16.39 -10.71
N ILE A 614 25.87 17.00 -11.87
CA ILE A 614 26.12 18.44 -12.09
C ILE A 614 25.24 19.27 -11.16
N ALA A 615 23.94 18.97 -11.09
CA ALA A 615 23.02 19.69 -10.21
C ALA A 615 23.46 19.67 -8.74
N HIS A 616 23.96 18.52 -8.26
CA HIS A 616 24.53 18.41 -6.92
C HIS A 616 25.80 19.23 -6.73
N ARG A 617 26.74 19.20 -7.68
CA ARG A 617 27.96 20.03 -7.59
C ARG A 617 27.68 21.53 -7.64
N LEU A 618 26.64 21.92 -8.38
CA LEU A 618 26.12 23.28 -8.40
C LEU A 618 25.33 23.64 -7.13
N SER A 619 25.19 22.71 -6.16
CA SER A 619 24.44 22.89 -4.92
C SER A 619 22.99 23.34 -5.17
N LEU A 620 22.38 22.85 -6.26
CA LEU A 620 20.98 23.11 -6.53
C LEU A 620 20.11 22.43 -5.46
N GLY A 621 19.02 23.09 -5.07
CA GLY A 621 18.08 22.60 -4.09
C GLY A 621 16.65 22.48 -4.63
N GLY A 622 15.77 21.85 -3.86
CA GLY A 622 14.33 21.83 -4.16
C GLY A 622 13.92 20.76 -5.17
N ARG A 623 13.08 21.11 -6.13
CA ARG A 623 12.41 20.22 -7.08
C ARG A 623 13.03 20.35 -8.47
N LEU A 624 13.78 19.35 -8.89
CA LEU A 624 14.51 19.36 -10.16
C LEU A 624 13.81 18.48 -11.21
N LEU A 625 13.53 19.05 -12.38
CA LEU A 625 12.86 18.37 -13.47
C LEU A 625 13.83 18.10 -14.62
N PHE A 626 14.00 16.83 -14.98
CA PHE A 626 14.87 16.39 -16.06
C PHE A 626 14.05 15.91 -17.26
N PHE A 627 14.33 16.46 -18.44
CA PHE A 627 13.76 16.02 -19.71
C PHE A 627 14.74 15.15 -20.49
N THR A 628 14.22 14.12 -21.14
CA THR A 628 14.94 13.24 -22.08
C THR A 628 13.96 12.83 -23.18
N ASN A 629 14.43 12.55 -24.39
CA ASN A 629 13.54 12.05 -25.45
C ASN A 629 13.40 10.51 -25.46
N ASN A 630 13.90 9.82 -24.42
CA ASN A 630 13.90 8.37 -24.35
C ASN A 630 12.99 7.85 -23.23
N GLU A 631 11.82 7.32 -23.63
CA GLU A 631 10.82 6.76 -22.71
C GLU A 631 11.34 5.59 -21.86
N ASN A 632 12.31 4.81 -22.36
CA ASN A 632 12.92 3.73 -21.56
C ASN A 632 13.74 4.31 -20.40
N THR A 633 14.45 5.42 -20.63
CA THR A 633 15.19 6.15 -19.60
C THR A 633 14.23 6.76 -18.58
N VAL A 634 13.17 7.42 -19.03
CA VAL A 634 12.09 7.93 -18.17
C VAL A 634 11.54 6.81 -17.30
N ALA A 635 11.17 5.67 -17.89
CA ALA A 635 10.65 4.52 -17.16
C ALA A 635 11.66 3.94 -16.17
N MET A 636 12.95 3.90 -16.51
CA MET A 636 14.01 3.41 -15.63
C MET A 636 14.15 4.27 -14.36
N PHE A 637 14.25 5.59 -14.50
CA PHE A 637 14.35 6.51 -13.36
C PHE A 637 13.05 6.61 -12.55
N ASN A 638 11.89 6.58 -13.20
CA ASN A 638 10.59 6.64 -12.52
C ASN A 638 10.21 5.33 -11.81
N ARG A 639 10.85 4.20 -12.14
CA ARG A 639 10.71 2.92 -11.42
C ARG A 639 11.85 2.66 -10.44
N LEU A 640 13.00 3.34 -10.58
CA LEU A 640 14.27 2.99 -9.92
C LEU A 640 14.57 1.49 -10.03
N TYR A 641 14.35 0.95 -11.23
CA TYR A 641 14.55 -0.46 -11.51
C TYR A 641 14.97 -0.66 -12.96
N THR A 642 15.89 -1.58 -13.17
CA THR A 642 16.27 -2.09 -14.48
C THR A 642 16.56 -3.58 -14.37
N PRO A 643 16.11 -4.41 -15.33
CA PRO A 643 16.47 -5.82 -15.38
C PRO A 643 17.90 -6.04 -15.88
N SER A 644 18.60 -5.00 -16.34
CA SER A 644 19.95 -5.12 -16.88
C SER A 644 21.00 -4.70 -15.85
N ALA A 645 21.88 -5.64 -15.49
CA ALA A 645 23.02 -5.40 -14.61
C ALA A 645 23.97 -4.30 -15.12
N VAL A 646 23.99 -4.03 -16.43
CA VAL A 646 24.81 -2.97 -17.04
C VAL A 646 24.27 -1.57 -16.73
N TYR A 647 22.95 -1.43 -16.59
CA TYR A 647 22.28 -0.16 -16.38
C TYR A 647 22.16 0.21 -14.90
N ASN A 648 22.08 -0.79 -14.01
CA ASN A 648 21.86 -0.54 -12.58
C ASN A 648 22.91 0.37 -11.92
N PRO A 649 24.21 0.32 -12.28
CA PRO A 649 25.21 1.27 -11.82
C PRO A 649 24.83 2.76 -12.02
N ILE A 650 24.10 3.08 -13.09
CA ILE A 650 23.61 4.44 -13.35
C ILE A 650 22.60 4.86 -12.27
N LEU A 651 21.67 3.97 -11.91
CA LEU A 651 20.68 4.21 -10.86
C LEU A 651 21.31 4.30 -9.47
N LEU A 652 22.25 3.40 -9.15
CA LEU A 652 22.99 3.44 -7.89
C LEU A 652 23.71 4.78 -7.73
N SER A 653 24.45 5.21 -8.77
CA SER A 653 25.15 6.49 -8.77
C SER A 653 24.24 7.70 -8.66
N ALA A 654 23.06 7.66 -9.30
CA ALA A 654 22.09 8.74 -9.17
C ALA A 654 21.51 8.77 -7.74
N VAL A 655 21.18 7.60 -7.16
CA VAL A 655 20.64 7.52 -5.80
C VAL A 655 21.68 7.92 -4.75
N ASP A 656 22.98 7.62 -4.95
CA ASP A 656 24.06 8.09 -4.07
C ASP A 656 24.05 9.61 -3.88
N ILE A 657 23.58 10.35 -4.88
CA ILE A 657 23.38 11.80 -4.80
C ILE A 657 22.05 12.14 -4.14
N LEU A 658 20.96 11.47 -4.53
CA LEU A 658 19.61 11.78 -4.02
C LEU A 658 19.45 11.53 -2.51
N VAL A 659 20.20 10.58 -1.94
CA VAL A 659 20.21 10.31 -0.50
C VAL A 659 20.96 11.34 0.33
N LEU A 660 21.69 12.28 -0.29
CA LEU A 660 22.34 13.39 0.40
C LEU A 660 21.39 14.57 0.67
N GLU A 661 20.08 14.36 0.46
CA GLU A 661 18.95 15.24 0.80
C GLU A 661 19.01 16.66 0.20
N SER A 662 19.75 16.87 -0.89
CA SER A 662 19.86 18.21 -1.51
C SER A 662 18.63 18.59 -2.35
N PHE A 663 17.99 17.64 -3.03
CA PHE A 663 16.85 17.91 -3.91
C PHE A 663 16.04 16.65 -4.27
N ALA A 664 14.77 16.86 -4.63
CA ALA A 664 13.88 15.87 -5.23
C ALA A 664 13.92 15.98 -6.76
N ILE A 665 13.78 14.86 -7.47
CA ILE A 665 13.82 14.85 -8.94
C ILE A 665 12.54 14.34 -9.58
N GLN A 666 12.25 14.74 -10.81
CA GLN A 666 11.35 14.04 -11.72
C GLN A 666 12.04 13.88 -13.08
N VAL A 667 11.76 12.78 -13.78
CA VAL A 667 12.26 12.54 -15.14
C VAL A 667 11.07 12.39 -16.07
N MET A 668 11.07 13.13 -17.17
CA MET A 668 9.95 13.26 -18.09
C MET A 668 10.41 13.19 -19.55
N SER A 669 9.48 12.81 -20.43
CA SER A 669 9.74 12.80 -21.85
C SER A 669 9.52 14.17 -22.51
N VAL A 670 10.31 14.43 -23.53
CA VAL A 670 10.17 15.59 -24.44
C VAL A 670 10.40 15.13 -25.87
N SER A 671 9.76 15.76 -26.87
CA SER A 671 10.04 15.41 -28.26
C SER A 671 11.46 15.84 -28.65
N GLY A 672 12.08 15.11 -29.60
CA GLY A 672 13.44 15.43 -30.06
C GLY A 672 13.54 16.82 -30.73
N SER A 673 12.48 17.27 -31.39
CA SER A 673 12.41 18.61 -31.99
C SER A 673 12.46 19.73 -30.95
N GLU A 674 11.88 19.47 -29.78
CA GLU A 674 11.81 20.41 -28.66
C GLU A 674 13.04 20.31 -27.75
N ASN A 675 13.99 19.42 -28.06
CA ASN A 675 15.24 19.23 -27.32
C ASN A 675 16.48 19.61 -28.17
N SER A 676 16.33 20.64 -29.01
CA SER A 676 17.32 21.03 -30.04
C SER A 676 18.65 21.50 -29.48
N ILE A 677 18.65 22.24 -28.36
CA ILE A 677 19.86 22.76 -27.71
C ILE A 677 20.68 21.61 -27.13
N ALA A 678 20.09 20.75 -26.28
CA ALA A 678 20.78 19.59 -25.73
C ALA A 678 21.22 18.62 -26.82
N GLY A 679 20.42 18.44 -27.87
CA GLY A 679 20.79 17.63 -29.04
C GLY A 679 21.90 18.21 -29.90
N SER A 680 22.09 19.52 -29.90
CA SER A 680 23.23 20.17 -30.55
C SER A 680 24.50 20.01 -29.70
N LEU A 681 24.40 20.15 -28.38
CA LEU A 681 25.50 19.87 -27.43
C LEU A 681 25.97 18.41 -27.54
N ALA A 682 25.06 17.45 -27.50
CA ALA A 682 25.37 16.03 -27.60
C ALA A 682 26.04 15.63 -28.94
N ARG A 683 25.88 16.44 -29.99
CA ARG A 683 26.45 16.22 -31.33
C ARG A 683 27.61 17.19 -31.65
N TRP A 684 28.08 17.96 -30.67
CA TRP A 684 29.16 18.95 -30.83
C TRP A 684 28.88 20.01 -31.91
N ARG A 685 27.62 20.37 -32.15
CA ARG A 685 27.21 21.40 -33.12
C ARG A 685 27.35 22.81 -32.53
N ASN A 686 28.52 23.14 -31.99
CA ASN A 686 28.77 24.39 -31.28
C ASN A 686 28.57 25.63 -32.18
N ALA A 687 28.94 25.54 -33.46
CA ALA A 687 28.73 26.63 -34.42
C ALA A 687 27.23 26.93 -34.66
N TYR A 688 26.38 25.91 -34.63
CA TYR A 688 24.93 26.07 -34.73
C TYR A 688 24.39 26.76 -33.47
N LEU A 689 24.83 26.33 -32.29
CA LEU A 689 24.46 26.96 -31.02
C LEU A 689 24.89 28.43 -30.96
N HIS A 690 26.14 28.75 -31.32
CA HIS A 690 26.61 30.14 -31.32
C HIS A 690 25.86 31.06 -32.29
N SER A 691 25.29 30.51 -33.37
CA SER A 691 24.52 31.31 -34.35
C SER A 691 23.04 31.45 -34.01
N HIS A 692 22.42 30.42 -33.42
CA HIS A 692 20.97 30.41 -33.16
C HIS A 692 20.59 30.64 -31.69
N HIS A 693 21.54 30.41 -30.77
CA HIS A 693 21.39 30.55 -29.32
C HIS A 693 22.65 31.20 -28.71
N PRO A 694 23.06 32.40 -29.16
CA PRO A 694 24.29 33.06 -28.72
C PRO A 694 24.34 33.32 -27.19
N GLU A 695 23.19 33.36 -26.54
CA GLU A 695 23.02 33.50 -25.10
C GLU A 695 23.48 32.28 -24.29
N VAL A 696 23.58 31.10 -24.91
CA VAL A 696 23.93 29.86 -24.20
C VAL A 696 25.44 29.74 -24.02
N THR A 697 25.87 29.71 -22.76
CA THR A 697 27.27 29.48 -22.40
C THR A 697 27.58 27.98 -22.33
N ILE A 698 28.49 27.50 -23.18
CA ILE A 698 28.91 26.09 -23.21
C ILE A 698 30.08 25.87 -22.24
N THR A 699 29.92 24.94 -21.30
CA THR A 699 30.95 24.52 -20.34
C THR A 699 31.39 23.08 -20.64
N ALA A 700 32.70 22.86 -20.83
CA ALA A 700 33.26 21.55 -21.17
C ALA A 700 34.01 20.85 -20.01
N THR A 701 33.95 21.40 -18.79
CA THR A 701 34.81 21.00 -17.65
C THR A 701 34.18 20.00 -16.69
N GLU A 702 32.92 19.61 -16.88
CA GLU A 702 32.22 18.74 -15.92
C GLU A 702 32.52 17.26 -16.19
N PRO A 703 33.18 16.54 -15.25
CA PRO A 703 33.50 15.14 -15.44
C PRO A 703 32.24 14.26 -15.34
N LEU A 704 32.29 13.12 -16.04
CA LEU A 704 31.29 12.06 -15.91
C LEU A 704 31.36 11.41 -14.53
N PRO A 705 30.22 10.92 -13.99
CA PRO A 705 30.21 10.23 -12.71
C PRO A 705 30.98 8.91 -12.80
N THR A 706 31.70 8.57 -11.73
CA THR A 706 32.26 7.22 -11.58
C THR A 706 31.14 6.29 -11.14
N LEU A 707 30.74 5.36 -12.01
CA LEU A 707 29.63 4.47 -11.73
C LEU A 707 30.04 3.38 -10.72
N PRO A 708 29.23 3.14 -9.67
CA PRO A 708 29.47 2.06 -8.70
C PRO A 708 29.49 0.70 -9.41
N SER A 709 30.51 -0.12 -9.12
CA SER A 709 30.62 -1.45 -9.69
C SER A 709 31.02 -2.48 -8.63
N PRO A 710 30.58 -3.73 -8.75
CA PRO A 710 31.07 -4.79 -7.88
C PRO A 710 32.59 -4.88 -7.99
N PRO A 711 33.30 -5.18 -6.89
CA PRO A 711 34.73 -5.40 -6.94
C PRO A 711 35.01 -6.46 -8.00
N ARG A 712 35.85 -6.13 -8.99
CA ARG A 712 36.38 -7.15 -9.90
C ARG A 712 37.14 -8.11 -9.00
N ASP A 713 36.79 -9.40 -9.03
CA ASP A 713 37.54 -10.43 -8.32
C ASP A 713 39.00 -10.41 -8.83
N SER A 714 39.85 -9.57 -8.24
CA SER A 714 41.24 -9.92 -8.10
C SER A 714 41.23 -11.11 -7.14
N LEU A 715 41.44 -12.30 -7.68
CA LEU A 715 41.97 -13.42 -6.91
C LEU A 715 43.17 -12.90 -6.10
N GLY A 716 42.90 -12.52 -4.87
CA GLY A 716 43.80 -11.68 -4.08
C GLY A 716 43.13 -11.35 -2.76
N TRP A 717 43.23 -12.29 -1.85
CA TRP A 717 42.97 -12.10 -0.43
C TRP A 717 43.58 -10.78 0.05
N LEU A 718 42.75 -9.89 0.59
CA LEU A 718 43.21 -8.91 1.56
C LEU A 718 42.37 -9.07 2.82
N SER A 719 43.02 -9.69 3.79
CA SER A 719 42.70 -9.73 5.21
C SER A 719 42.55 -8.31 5.79
N CYS A 720 41.39 -8.02 6.40
CA CYS A 720 41.21 -7.61 7.80
C CYS A 720 39.72 -7.50 8.10
#